data_AF-A0A8H3NJQ0-F1
#
_entry.id   AF-A0A8H3NJQ0-F1
#
_cell.length_a   1.000
_cell.length_b   1.000
_cell.length_c   1.000
_cell.angle_alpha   90.00
_cell.angle_beta   90.00
_cell.angle_gamma   90.00
#
_symmetry.space_group_name_H-M   'P 1'
#
loop_
_entity.id
_entity.type
_entity.pdbx_description
1 polymer ?
#
loop_
_entity_poly.entity_id
_entity_poly.type
_entity_poly.pdbx_seq_one_letter_code
_entity_poly.pdbx_strand_id
1 'polypeptide(L)'
;MASAISYRIYRNALILSAFLSSVTQAQQIGTYTTETHPSMTWQTCTSGGSCTTNQGSVVMDANWRWVHQVGSTTNCYTGNTWDTSICDTDETCATECAVDGADYKSTYGVTTSGSQVRINFVTQNSNGANVGSRRYMLADNTHYEMFKLLNQEFTFDVDVSNLPCGLNGALYFVAMDADGGVSKYPNNKAGAQYGVGYCDSQCPRDLKFIQGQANVEGWTPSSNNKNTGLGNHGSCCAELDIWESNSISQALTPHPCDTATNTMCTGDACGGTYSSDRYAGTCDPDGCDFNPYRMGNTTFYGPGKTIDTNSPFTVVTQFITDDGTDTGTLSEIRRYYVQNGVTYAQPNSDISGITGNAINADYCTAENTVFDGPGTFAKHGGLSAMSEAMSTGMVLVMSLWDDYYADMLWLDSTYPTTASSSTPGAVRGSCSTDSGVPATIESASPNSYVIYSNIKVGPIGSTFSGGSGSGSSGSTSTSTKTSTTSTKTTTSATSTSTAVAQHYGQCGGQGWTGPTSCASPYTCKVQNAIDLFIHACPMINTMASATNSQQPKIFYCYASSSRNGEKKENTITFEAKDPATNETKYIMQGVKPDKAQIASTTLRRESPPQHTCIETFISPITPGDPDIDSITGRPLTHRLSSGAVVTEVPVTGYWRPRKFEFKGRKYVWLKEGPQTRLYEYSSSRTVEKRKSTVTEFETVKPALASETMPFWAGFFMSRYLEVRVAEGVEEALLEVILAGALTEIMVTLRGH
;
A
#
# COMPACT_ATOMS: atom_id res chain seq x y z
N MET A 1 -14.18 -21.21 81.82
CA MET A 1 -13.30 -20.29 81.06
C MET A 1 -12.35 -21.04 80.11
N ALA A 2 -12.85 -21.99 79.30
CA ALA A 2 -12.04 -22.67 78.27
C ALA A 2 -12.70 -22.66 76.88
N SER A 3 -13.96 -22.23 76.77
CA SER A 3 -14.72 -22.21 75.51
C SER A 3 -14.66 -20.85 74.77
N ALA A 4 -14.25 -19.78 75.44
CA ALA A 4 -14.19 -18.43 74.84
C ALA A 4 -12.88 -18.14 74.07
N ILE A 5 -11.84 -18.95 74.25
CA ILE A 5 -10.54 -18.77 73.59
C ILE A 5 -10.54 -19.39 72.19
N SER A 6 -11.25 -20.50 71.99
CA SER A 6 -11.32 -21.17 70.69
C SER A 6 -12.05 -20.34 69.62
N TYR A 7 -13.10 -19.58 69.99
CA TYR A 7 -13.85 -18.77 69.02
C TYR A 7 -13.05 -17.57 68.48
N ARG A 8 -12.11 -17.02 69.26
CA ARG A 8 -11.25 -15.91 68.81
C ARG A 8 -10.14 -16.36 67.86
N ILE A 9 -9.65 -17.59 67.99
CA ILE A 9 -8.62 -18.13 67.09
C ILE A 9 -9.23 -18.48 65.73
N TYR A 10 -10.44 -19.07 65.69
CA TYR A 10 -11.15 -19.33 64.43
C TYR A 10 -11.59 -18.06 63.72
N ARG A 11 -12.01 -17.01 64.44
CA ARG A 11 -12.37 -15.71 63.85
C ARG A 11 -11.18 -14.99 63.25
N ASN A 12 -9.99 -15.08 63.86
CA ASN A 12 -8.78 -14.48 63.29
C ASN A 12 -8.21 -15.30 62.12
N ALA A 13 -8.41 -16.63 62.10
CA ALA A 13 -8.06 -17.46 60.94
C ALA A 13 -9.00 -17.25 59.74
N LEU A 14 -10.29 -16.97 59.98
CA LEU A 14 -11.28 -16.60 58.94
C LEU A 14 -11.11 -15.17 58.41
N ILE A 15 -10.55 -14.25 59.21
CA ILE A 15 -10.22 -12.90 58.74
C ILE A 15 -8.88 -12.89 57.99
N LEU A 16 -7.92 -13.77 58.32
CA LEU A 16 -6.66 -13.89 57.58
C LEU A 16 -6.79 -14.68 56.26
N SER A 17 -7.89 -15.40 56.05
CA SER A 17 -8.25 -16.03 54.77
C SER A 17 -9.10 -15.13 53.86
N ALA A 18 -9.51 -13.94 54.34
CA ALA A 18 -10.15 -12.89 53.55
C ALA A 18 -9.15 -11.82 53.03
N PHE A 19 -7.86 -11.97 53.31
CA PHE A 19 -6.76 -11.12 52.81
C PHE A 19 -5.85 -11.83 51.79
N LEU A 20 -6.26 -12.98 51.27
CA LEU A 20 -5.84 -13.40 49.93
C LEU A 20 -6.84 -12.77 48.96
N SER A 21 -6.73 -11.45 48.79
CA SER A 21 -7.21 -10.81 47.58
C SER A 21 -6.51 -11.53 46.44
N SER A 22 -7.22 -12.47 45.81
CA SER A 22 -6.94 -12.87 44.45
C SER A 22 -6.67 -11.59 43.69
N VAL A 23 -5.39 -11.35 43.36
CA VAL A 23 -5.01 -10.31 42.43
C VAL A 23 -5.63 -10.79 41.13
N THR A 24 -6.85 -10.36 40.85
CA THR A 24 -7.54 -10.59 39.59
C THR A 24 -6.75 -9.76 38.58
N GLN A 25 -5.81 -10.43 37.94
CA GLN A 25 -4.98 -9.89 36.89
C GLN A 25 -5.86 -9.88 35.63
N ALA A 26 -6.28 -8.70 35.17
CA ALA A 26 -6.87 -8.17 33.91
C ALA A 26 -6.24 -8.55 32.52
N GLN A 27 -6.60 -7.92 31.38
CA GLN A 27 -5.78 -7.89 30.15
C GLN A 27 -4.39 -7.37 30.51
N GLN A 28 -3.44 -8.29 30.54
CA GLN A 28 -2.14 -8.09 31.16
C GLN A 28 -1.12 -7.49 30.20
N ILE A 29 -0.02 -7.05 30.79
CA ILE A 29 1.18 -6.63 30.08
C ILE A 29 2.10 -7.84 29.90
N GLY A 30 2.43 -8.16 28.66
CA GLY A 30 3.44 -9.17 28.33
C GLY A 30 4.84 -8.70 28.71
N THR A 31 5.74 -9.64 28.99
CA THR A 31 7.11 -9.34 29.47
C THR A 31 8.19 -10.05 28.68
N TYR A 32 7.84 -10.73 27.58
CA TYR A 32 8.81 -11.45 26.76
C TYR A 32 9.46 -10.53 25.73
N THR A 33 8.71 -9.56 25.21
CA THR A 33 9.20 -8.51 24.33
C THR A 33 9.11 -7.17 25.05
N THR A 34 10.24 -6.48 25.19
CA THR A 34 10.25 -5.13 25.76
C THR A 34 9.55 -4.16 24.80
N GLU A 35 8.55 -3.43 25.28
CA GLU A 35 7.93 -2.37 24.50
C GLU A 35 8.84 -1.13 24.48
N THR A 36 9.22 -0.70 23.27
CA THR A 36 10.02 0.52 23.06
C THR A 36 9.43 1.30 21.90
N HIS A 37 8.75 2.41 22.21
CA HIS A 37 8.06 3.23 21.22
C HIS A 37 9.05 3.97 20.31
N PRO A 38 8.97 3.81 18.97
CA PRO A 38 9.78 4.58 18.04
C PRO A 38 9.49 6.09 18.17
N SER A 39 10.53 6.90 18.33
CA SER A 39 10.40 8.36 18.41
C SER A 39 9.92 8.94 17.08
N MET A 40 9.01 9.91 17.13
CA MET A 40 8.54 10.68 15.98
C MET A 40 8.21 12.11 16.42
N THR A 41 8.99 13.08 15.96
CA THR A 41 8.74 14.49 16.30
C THR A 41 7.60 15.07 15.46
N TRP A 42 6.85 15.99 16.05
CA TRP A 42 5.85 16.81 15.37
C TRP A 42 5.97 18.27 15.83
N GLN A 43 5.18 19.20 15.31
CA GLN A 43 5.31 20.62 15.64
C GLN A 43 3.98 21.26 16.02
N THR A 44 4.02 22.16 17.00
CA THR A 44 2.95 23.12 17.29
C THR A 44 3.33 24.47 16.73
N CYS A 45 2.46 25.05 15.90
CA CYS A 45 2.65 26.33 15.26
C CYS A 45 1.81 27.42 15.94
N THR A 46 2.29 28.65 15.87
CA THR A 46 1.62 29.85 16.39
C THR A 46 1.25 30.77 15.22
N SER A 47 0.33 31.70 15.45
CA SER A 47 -0.01 32.72 14.45
C SER A 47 1.25 33.43 13.95
N GLY A 48 1.39 33.55 12.62
CA GLY A 48 2.61 34.05 11.97
C GLY A 48 3.62 32.97 11.57
N GLY A 49 3.34 31.69 11.83
CA GLY A 49 4.07 30.55 11.25
C GLY A 49 5.30 30.08 12.02
N SER A 50 5.52 30.59 13.24
CA SER A 50 6.58 30.08 14.12
C SER A 50 6.13 28.78 14.78
N CYS A 51 6.92 27.72 14.66
CA CYS A 51 6.60 26.40 15.22
C CYS A 51 7.65 25.90 16.20
N THR A 52 7.20 25.18 17.23
CA THR A 52 8.03 24.49 18.22
C THR A 52 7.93 22.98 18.03
N THR A 53 9.06 22.28 18.11
CA THR A 53 9.11 20.82 17.97
C THR A 53 8.70 20.14 19.28
N ASN A 54 7.75 19.21 19.18
CA ASN A 54 7.33 18.30 20.24
C ASN A 54 8.04 16.95 20.06
N GLN A 55 8.47 16.36 21.17
CA GLN A 55 9.12 15.06 21.21
C GLN A 55 8.09 13.95 21.41
N GLY A 56 7.44 13.53 20.33
CA GLY A 56 6.47 12.44 20.35
C GLY A 56 7.10 11.06 20.08
N SER A 57 6.27 10.03 20.21
CA SER A 57 6.57 8.66 19.79
C SER A 57 5.31 8.00 19.24
N VAL A 58 5.47 6.87 18.56
CA VAL A 58 4.34 6.08 18.03
C VAL A 58 4.21 4.73 18.71
N VAL A 59 2.98 4.24 18.85
CA VAL A 59 2.68 2.94 19.46
C VAL A 59 1.82 2.07 18.55
N MET A 60 2.20 0.80 18.40
CA MET A 60 1.45 -0.20 17.62
C MET A 60 0.12 -0.52 18.31
N ASP A 61 -0.95 -0.61 17.52
CA ASP A 61 -2.28 -1.10 17.93
C ASP A 61 -2.22 -2.53 18.52
N ALA A 62 -3.04 -2.78 19.53
CA ALA A 62 -3.05 -4.04 20.28
C ALA A 62 -3.44 -5.27 19.45
N ASN A 63 -4.20 -5.13 18.37
CA ASN A 63 -4.66 -6.22 17.53
C ASN A 63 -3.51 -6.92 16.79
N TRP A 64 -2.42 -6.20 16.49
CA TRP A 64 -1.22 -6.74 15.84
C TRP A 64 -0.25 -7.46 16.79
N ARG A 65 -0.41 -7.25 18.10
CA ARG A 65 0.53 -7.74 19.10
C ARG A 65 0.32 -9.22 19.37
N TRP A 66 1.39 -9.86 19.83
CA TRP A 66 1.30 -11.23 20.32
C TRP A 66 0.47 -11.26 21.61
N VAL A 67 -0.48 -12.19 21.66
CA VAL A 67 -1.34 -12.43 22.82
C VAL A 67 -1.05 -13.82 23.38
N HIS A 68 -0.53 -13.87 24.61
CA HIS A 68 -0.11 -15.11 25.26
C HIS A 68 -0.59 -15.17 26.70
N GLN A 69 -0.64 -16.37 27.27
CA GLN A 69 -1.03 -16.54 28.66
C GLN A 69 -0.01 -15.88 29.60
N VAL A 70 -0.49 -15.28 30.67
CA VAL A 70 0.37 -14.65 31.70
C VAL A 70 1.35 -15.68 32.27
N GLY A 71 2.65 -15.33 32.28
CA GLY A 71 3.70 -16.21 32.82
C GLY A 71 4.02 -17.44 31.96
N SER A 72 3.47 -17.54 30.74
CA SER A 72 3.71 -18.66 29.81
C SER A 72 3.87 -18.15 28.38
N THR A 73 4.54 -18.91 27.52
CA THR A 73 4.64 -18.62 26.07
C THR A 73 3.50 -19.26 25.28
N THR A 74 2.50 -19.86 25.95
CA THR A 74 1.31 -20.42 25.30
C THR A 74 0.47 -19.29 24.72
N ASN A 75 0.15 -19.37 23.42
CA ASN A 75 -0.69 -18.38 22.75
C ASN A 75 -2.13 -18.44 23.27
N CYS A 76 -2.71 -17.29 23.62
CA CYS A 76 -4.15 -17.19 23.79
C CYS A 76 -4.88 -17.03 22.45
N TYR A 77 -4.18 -16.51 21.43
CA TYR A 77 -4.71 -16.30 20.09
C TYR A 77 -3.67 -16.70 19.05
N THR A 78 -4.04 -17.57 18.10
CA THR A 78 -3.17 -18.03 17.03
C THR A 78 -3.90 -18.05 15.69
N GLY A 79 -3.28 -17.50 14.64
CA GLY A 79 -3.92 -17.34 13.35
C GLY A 79 -5.13 -16.43 13.52
N ASN A 80 -6.33 -16.99 13.41
CA ASN A 80 -7.59 -16.30 13.62
C ASN A 80 -8.49 -16.92 14.69
N THR A 81 -7.94 -17.71 15.61
CA THR A 81 -8.70 -18.41 16.65
C THR A 81 -8.12 -18.20 18.05
N TRP A 82 -9.01 -18.07 19.04
CA TRP A 82 -8.67 -18.08 20.46
C TRP A 82 -8.47 -19.53 20.97
N ASP A 83 -7.57 -19.71 21.93
CA ASP A 83 -7.44 -20.96 22.69
C ASP A 83 -8.51 -21.00 23.79
N THR A 84 -9.59 -21.75 23.55
CA THR A 84 -10.74 -21.83 24.46
C THR A 84 -10.46 -22.59 25.76
N SER A 85 -9.28 -23.21 25.92
CA SER A 85 -8.86 -23.77 27.20
C SER A 85 -8.32 -22.72 28.18
N ILE A 86 -7.95 -21.55 27.65
CA ILE A 86 -7.52 -20.37 28.43
C ILE A 86 -8.61 -19.30 28.39
N CYS A 87 -9.19 -19.07 27.22
CA CYS A 87 -10.18 -18.04 26.94
C CYS A 87 -11.58 -18.65 26.83
N ASP A 88 -12.20 -18.97 27.97
CA ASP A 88 -13.55 -19.52 28.02
C ASP A 88 -14.66 -18.45 28.03
N THR A 89 -14.38 -17.29 28.61
CA THR A 89 -15.23 -16.09 28.63
C THR A 89 -14.40 -14.85 28.31
N ASP A 90 -15.06 -13.76 27.93
CA ASP A 90 -14.40 -12.50 27.63
C ASP A 90 -13.60 -11.94 28.83
N GLU A 91 -14.16 -12.06 30.04
CA GLU A 91 -13.52 -11.60 31.28
C GLU A 91 -12.34 -12.50 31.67
N THR A 92 -12.52 -13.83 31.69
CA THR A 92 -11.42 -14.76 32.00
C THR A 92 -10.26 -14.59 31.02
N CYS A 93 -10.58 -14.48 29.73
CA CYS A 93 -9.56 -14.35 28.69
C CYS A 93 -8.78 -13.05 28.83
N ALA A 94 -9.44 -11.94 29.13
CA ALA A 94 -8.74 -10.72 29.50
C ALA A 94 -7.81 -11.01 30.67
N THR A 95 -8.30 -11.66 31.73
CA THR A 95 -7.48 -11.89 32.93
C THR A 95 -6.25 -12.80 32.75
N GLU A 96 -6.40 -13.83 31.93
CA GLU A 96 -5.37 -14.86 31.77
C GLU A 96 -4.37 -14.53 30.65
N CYS A 97 -4.64 -13.52 29.84
CA CYS A 97 -3.86 -13.20 28.64
C CYS A 97 -3.22 -11.83 28.71
N ALA A 98 -2.02 -11.75 28.16
CA ALA A 98 -1.20 -10.57 28.10
C ALA A 98 -0.94 -10.15 26.65
N VAL A 99 -0.92 -8.84 26.43
CA VAL A 99 -0.48 -8.24 25.18
C VAL A 99 1.00 -7.87 25.32
N ASP A 100 1.85 -8.41 24.46
CA ASP A 100 3.31 -8.27 24.57
C ASP A 100 3.85 -7.04 23.81
N GLY A 101 5.13 -6.72 24.04
CA GLY A 101 5.83 -5.67 23.28
C GLY A 101 5.96 -5.99 21.79
N ALA A 102 6.39 -5.00 21.00
CA ALA A 102 6.52 -5.12 19.55
C ALA A 102 7.95 -4.89 19.04
N ASP A 103 8.46 -5.77 18.18
CA ASP A 103 9.59 -5.44 17.29
C ASP A 103 9.06 -4.71 16.04
N TYR A 104 8.95 -3.39 16.17
CA TYR A 104 8.39 -2.50 15.16
C TYR A 104 8.99 -2.71 13.76
N LYS A 105 10.30 -2.86 13.65
CA LYS A 105 10.97 -2.93 12.34
C LYS A 105 10.94 -4.35 11.78
N SER A 106 11.40 -5.34 12.54
CA SER A 106 11.64 -6.68 12.00
C SER A 106 10.36 -7.49 11.84
N THR A 107 9.35 -7.23 12.68
CA THR A 107 8.07 -7.94 12.65
C THR A 107 7.02 -7.18 11.84
N TYR A 108 6.97 -5.85 11.99
CA TYR A 108 5.87 -5.03 11.45
C TYR A 108 6.28 -4.04 10.36
N GLY A 109 7.56 -3.93 10.02
CA GLY A 109 8.03 -3.06 8.93
C GLY A 109 7.83 -1.56 9.20
N VAL A 110 7.76 -1.16 10.47
CA VAL A 110 7.62 0.23 10.90
C VAL A 110 8.97 0.80 11.26
N THR A 111 9.28 1.97 10.72
CA THR A 111 10.52 2.71 11.03
C THR A 111 10.24 4.19 11.18
N THR A 112 11.02 4.87 12.03
CA THR A 112 10.95 6.32 12.18
C THR A 112 12.31 6.98 11.98
N SER A 113 12.29 8.25 11.57
CA SER A 113 13.49 9.09 11.47
C SER A 113 13.11 10.56 11.63
N GLY A 114 13.51 11.19 12.73
CA GLY A 114 13.11 12.56 13.05
C GLY A 114 11.58 12.69 13.12
N SER A 115 11.00 13.47 12.20
CA SER A 115 9.55 13.66 12.09
C SER A 115 8.84 12.64 11.20
N GLN A 116 9.56 11.67 10.63
CA GLN A 116 9.04 10.73 9.66
C GLN A 116 8.66 9.40 10.32
N VAL A 117 7.56 8.81 9.87
CA VAL A 117 7.23 7.39 10.04
C VAL A 117 6.98 6.75 8.68
N ARG A 118 7.60 5.59 8.44
CA ARG A 118 7.35 4.73 7.28
C ARG A 118 6.69 3.44 7.73
N ILE A 119 5.70 2.98 6.96
CA ILE A 119 5.02 1.69 7.14
C ILE A 119 5.21 0.89 5.88
N ASN A 120 5.73 -0.33 5.99
CA ASN A 120 5.67 -1.28 4.90
C ASN A 120 4.37 -2.09 4.98
N PHE A 121 3.83 -2.46 3.82
CA PHE A 121 2.61 -3.24 3.73
C PHE A 121 2.82 -4.68 4.21
N VAL A 122 3.74 -5.43 3.59
CA VAL A 122 4.05 -6.81 3.99
C VAL A 122 5.44 -6.89 4.60
N THR A 123 5.54 -7.51 5.78
CA THR A 123 6.83 -7.78 6.44
C THR A 123 6.95 -9.26 6.76
N GLN A 124 7.91 -9.92 6.12
CA GLN A 124 8.22 -11.32 6.39
C GLN A 124 9.01 -11.45 7.69
N ASN A 125 8.52 -12.27 8.62
CA ASN A 125 9.20 -12.58 9.87
C ASN A 125 9.21 -14.10 10.12
N SER A 126 9.81 -14.53 11.25
CA SER A 126 9.95 -15.97 11.58
C SER A 126 8.63 -16.70 11.76
N ASN A 127 7.53 -15.97 12.00
CA ASN A 127 6.20 -16.52 12.26
C ASN A 127 5.26 -16.38 11.05
N GLY A 128 5.79 -15.90 9.91
CA GLY A 128 5.04 -15.66 8.68
C GLY A 128 5.00 -14.18 8.29
N ALA A 129 4.17 -13.86 7.30
CA ALA A 129 3.99 -12.49 6.82
C ALA A 129 3.05 -11.71 7.75
N ASN A 130 3.53 -10.59 8.29
CA ASN A 130 2.68 -9.51 8.79
C ASN A 130 2.14 -8.71 7.60
N VAL A 131 0.87 -8.31 7.65
CA VAL A 131 0.21 -7.47 6.64
C VAL A 131 -0.39 -6.24 7.32
N GLY A 132 -0.04 -5.07 6.79
CA GLY A 132 -0.47 -3.78 7.30
C GLY A 132 -0.01 -3.48 8.73
N SER A 133 -0.38 -2.31 9.22
CA SER A 133 -0.34 -1.98 10.64
C SER A 133 -1.10 -0.68 10.94
N ARG A 134 -1.53 -0.51 12.19
CA ARG A 134 -2.11 0.71 12.74
C ARG A 134 -1.31 1.19 13.95
N ARG A 135 -1.13 2.50 14.08
CA ARG A 135 -0.44 3.11 15.23
C ARG A 135 -1.00 4.46 15.61
N TYR A 136 -0.66 4.87 16.83
CA TYR A 136 -1.12 6.11 17.46
C TYR A 136 0.05 7.00 17.83
N MET A 137 -0.16 8.32 17.80
CA MET A 137 0.78 9.28 18.40
C MET A 137 0.63 9.30 19.92
N LEU A 138 1.75 9.22 20.63
CA LEU A 138 1.84 9.31 22.08
C LEU A 138 2.31 10.70 22.54
N ALA A 139 1.68 11.21 23.59
CA ALA A 139 2.16 12.36 24.36
C ALA A 139 3.29 11.95 25.31
N ASP A 140 3.14 10.78 25.93
CA ASP A 140 4.10 10.12 26.80
C ASP A 140 3.94 8.59 26.71
N ASN A 141 4.75 7.83 27.45
CA ASN A 141 4.72 6.35 27.38
C ASN A 141 3.36 5.71 27.73
N THR A 142 2.46 6.43 28.38
CA THR A 142 1.19 5.92 28.93
C THR A 142 -0.05 6.66 28.44
N HIS A 143 0.11 7.70 27.63
CA HIS A 143 -1.00 8.50 27.09
C HIS A 143 -0.82 8.83 25.61
N TYR A 144 -1.89 8.69 24.85
CA TYR A 144 -2.00 9.23 23.50
C TYR A 144 -1.94 10.75 23.51
N GLU A 145 -1.43 11.31 22.42
CA GLU A 145 -1.52 12.75 22.16
C GLU A 145 -2.95 13.10 21.74
N MET A 146 -3.57 14.02 22.48
CA MET A 146 -4.96 14.41 22.29
C MET A 146 -5.03 15.74 21.52
N PHE A 147 -5.45 15.69 20.26
CA PHE A 147 -5.55 16.86 19.40
C PHE A 147 -6.94 17.47 19.46
N LYS A 148 -7.01 18.76 19.84
CA LYS A 148 -8.23 19.56 19.75
C LYS A 148 -8.22 20.35 18.45
N LEU A 149 -9.15 20.04 17.55
CA LEU A 149 -9.03 20.44 16.15
C LEU A 149 -9.89 21.65 15.77
N LEU A 150 -10.91 22.01 16.57
CA LEU A 150 -11.77 23.16 16.29
C LEU A 150 -10.94 24.45 16.18
N ASN A 151 -11.17 25.20 15.10
CA ASN A 151 -10.47 26.44 14.76
C ASN A 151 -8.94 26.28 14.62
N GLN A 152 -8.48 25.05 14.35
CA GLN A 152 -7.08 24.74 14.08
C GLN A 152 -6.88 24.30 12.61
N GLU A 153 -5.62 24.14 12.27
CA GLU A 153 -5.10 23.62 11.02
C GLU A 153 -4.16 22.45 11.33
N PHE A 154 -4.42 21.29 10.73
CA PHE A 154 -3.58 20.10 10.80
C PHE A 154 -2.88 19.90 9.45
N THR A 155 -1.59 19.64 9.47
CA THR A 155 -0.77 19.57 8.25
C THR A 155 0.30 18.51 8.37
N PHE A 156 0.58 17.82 7.27
CA PHE A 156 1.63 16.81 7.19
C PHE A 156 2.11 16.67 5.75
N ASP A 157 3.32 16.13 5.59
CA ASP A 157 3.85 15.68 4.30
C ASP A 157 3.62 14.18 4.16
N VAL A 158 3.27 13.74 2.95
CA VAL A 158 3.00 12.34 2.65
C VAL A 158 3.67 11.89 1.36
N ASP A 159 4.14 10.64 1.36
CA ASP A 159 4.55 9.91 0.16
C ASP A 159 3.67 8.67 -0.01
N VAL A 160 2.83 8.72 -1.06
CA VAL A 160 1.92 7.63 -1.48
C VAL A 160 2.36 7.00 -2.81
N SER A 161 3.54 7.35 -3.33
CA SER A 161 4.02 6.92 -4.66
C SER A 161 4.15 5.40 -4.80
N ASN A 162 4.20 4.69 -3.68
CA ASN A 162 4.32 3.24 -3.59
C ASN A 162 3.03 2.56 -3.10
N LEU A 163 1.89 3.25 -3.18
CA LEU A 163 0.57 2.71 -2.86
C LEU A 163 -0.24 2.50 -4.15
N PRO A 164 -0.34 1.27 -4.67
CA PRO A 164 -1.18 0.97 -5.83
C PRO A 164 -2.68 0.92 -5.47
N CYS A 165 -3.52 0.70 -6.48
CA CYS A 165 -4.94 0.36 -6.31
C CYS A 165 -5.13 -0.74 -5.28
N GLY A 166 -6.10 -0.61 -4.37
CA GLY A 166 -6.40 -1.63 -3.37
C GLY A 166 -5.75 -1.44 -2.01
N LEU A 167 -4.77 -0.54 -1.88
CA LEU A 167 -4.22 -0.16 -0.57
C LEU A 167 -4.77 1.17 -0.13
N ASN A 168 -4.77 1.38 1.19
CA ASN A 168 -5.06 2.65 1.82
C ASN A 168 -3.98 2.98 2.84
N GLY A 169 -3.18 3.99 2.53
CA GLY A 169 -2.39 4.70 3.53
C GLY A 169 -3.29 5.75 4.19
N ALA A 170 -3.78 5.43 5.39
CA ALA A 170 -4.65 6.32 6.14
C ALA A 170 -3.93 7.12 7.23
N LEU A 171 -4.31 8.37 7.39
CA LEU A 171 -3.98 9.25 8.52
C LEU A 171 -5.27 9.97 8.94
N TYR A 172 -5.70 9.74 10.18
CA TYR A 172 -7.03 10.10 10.63
C TYR A 172 -7.07 10.31 12.14
N PHE A 173 -8.22 10.73 12.66
CA PHE A 173 -8.45 10.98 14.07
C PHE A 173 -9.65 10.19 14.57
N VAL A 174 -9.54 9.62 15.77
CA VAL A 174 -10.66 8.95 16.45
C VAL A 174 -10.78 9.42 17.90
N ALA A 175 -12.00 9.43 18.44
CA ALA A 175 -12.28 9.88 19.80
C ALA A 175 -12.06 8.77 20.86
N MET A 176 -10.83 8.23 20.88
CA MET A 176 -10.35 7.29 21.90
C MET A 176 -10.04 7.98 23.23
N ASP A 177 -10.04 7.20 24.32
CA ASP A 177 -9.55 7.67 25.61
C ASP A 177 -8.03 7.82 25.62
N ALA A 178 -7.53 8.92 26.20
CA ALA A 178 -6.10 9.25 26.21
C ALA A 178 -5.22 8.15 26.83
N ASP A 179 -5.72 7.44 27.87
CA ASP A 179 -5.00 6.36 28.55
C ASP A 179 -5.29 4.97 27.95
N GLY A 180 -6.01 4.90 26.82
CA GLY A 180 -6.47 3.66 26.21
C GLY A 180 -7.53 2.92 27.05
N GLY A 181 -8.17 3.60 28.01
CA GLY A 181 -9.28 3.10 28.83
C GLY A 181 -8.87 2.52 30.19
N VAL A 182 -7.60 2.60 30.60
CA VAL A 182 -7.11 2.00 31.86
C VAL A 182 -7.85 2.54 33.09
N SER A 183 -8.16 3.84 33.12
CA SER A 183 -8.89 4.47 34.22
C SER A 183 -10.35 4.02 34.33
N LYS A 184 -10.97 3.60 33.21
CA LYS A 184 -12.38 3.19 33.15
C LYS A 184 -12.56 1.68 33.31
N TYR A 185 -11.60 0.90 32.84
CA TYR A 185 -11.72 -0.56 32.74
C TYR A 185 -10.62 -1.21 33.57
N PRO A 186 -10.92 -1.65 34.81
CA PRO A 186 -9.93 -2.26 35.70
C PRO A 186 -9.24 -3.48 35.09
N ASN A 187 -9.94 -4.17 34.18
CA ASN A 187 -9.44 -5.29 33.42
C ASN A 187 -8.59 -4.90 32.19
N ASN A 188 -8.23 -3.63 32.02
CA ASN A 188 -7.21 -3.20 31.06
C ASN A 188 -5.97 -2.69 31.82
N LYS A 189 -4.85 -3.42 31.75
CA LYS A 189 -3.56 -2.96 32.31
C LYS A 189 -2.59 -2.46 31.24
N ALA A 190 -2.81 -2.85 29.99
CA ALA A 190 -1.91 -2.55 28.89
C ALA A 190 -2.09 -1.09 28.40
N GLY A 191 -3.32 -0.63 28.22
CA GLY A 191 -3.63 0.78 27.94
C GLY A 191 -2.97 1.35 26.68
N ALA A 192 -2.83 2.69 26.66
CA ALA A 192 -2.19 3.40 25.54
C ALA A 192 -0.74 2.98 25.31
N GLN A 193 -0.02 2.57 26.37
CA GLN A 193 1.35 2.05 26.26
C GLN A 193 1.46 0.86 25.30
N TYR A 194 0.39 0.09 25.13
CA TYR A 194 0.32 -1.08 24.26
C TYR A 194 -0.74 -0.93 23.14
N GLY A 195 -1.18 0.29 22.86
CA GLY A 195 -2.09 0.56 21.74
C GLY A 195 -3.51 0.02 21.93
N VAL A 196 -4.01 -0.05 23.17
CA VAL A 196 -5.38 -0.49 23.48
C VAL A 196 -6.37 0.69 23.41
N GLY A 197 -7.65 0.37 23.18
CA GLY A 197 -8.75 1.32 23.29
C GLY A 197 -9.27 1.84 21.96
N TYR A 198 -8.87 1.23 20.84
CA TYR A 198 -9.29 1.63 19.51
C TYR A 198 -10.80 1.57 19.34
N CYS A 199 -11.33 2.56 18.63
CA CYS A 199 -12.69 2.65 18.15
C CYS A 199 -12.66 3.50 16.88
N ASP A 200 -13.68 3.35 16.05
CA ASP A 200 -13.91 4.22 14.89
C ASP A 200 -15.41 4.20 14.51
N SER A 201 -15.75 4.86 13.40
CA SER A 201 -17.14 5.01 12.95
C SER A 201 -17.77 3.72 12.40
N GLN A 202 -16.94 2.70 12.11
CA GLN A 202 -17.38 1.41 11.63
C GLN A 202 -17.78 0.47 12.77
N CYS A 203 -17.63 0.89 14.02
CA CYS A 203 -17.88 0.06 15.20
C CYS A 203 -17.18 -1.32 15.13
N PRO A 204 -15.87 -1.38 14.86
CA PRO A 204 -15.12 -2.58 14.50
C PRO A 204 -15.28 -3.68 15.53
N ARG A 205 -15.66 -4.87 15.03
CA ARG A 205 -15.86 -6.11 15.82
C ARG A 205 -14.70 -7.08 15.70
N ASP A 206 -13.66 -6.73 14.94
CA ASP A 206 -12.44 -7.51 14.75
C ASP A 206 -11.39 -7.27 15.85
N LEU A 207 -11.64 -6.32 16.75
CA LEU A 207 -10.76 -6.03 17.87
C LEU A 207 -10.79 -7.17 18.88
N LYS A 208 -9.59 -7.68 19.22
CA LYS A 208 -9.41 -8.75 20.20
C LYS A 208 -9.77 -8.36 21.64
N PHE A 209 -9.60 -7.09 21.99
CA PHE A 209 -9.88 -6.57 23.33
C PHE A 209 -10.61 -5.23 23.25
N ILE A 210 -11.73 -5.12 23.96
CA ILE A 210 -12.59 -3.93 24.00
C ILE A 210 -12.98 -3.68 25.46
N GLN A 211 -12.77 -2.47 25.96
CA GLN A 211 -13.20 -2.07 27.31
C GLN A 211 -12.76 -3.02 28.45
N GLY A 212 -11.53 -3.55 28.37
CA GLY A 212 -10.94 -4.46 29.36
C GLY A 212 -11.47 -5.90 29.30
N GLN A 213 -12.22 -6.25 28.26
CA GLN A 213 -12.69 -7.61 27.98
C GLN A 213 -12.01 -8.13 26.72
N ALA A 214 -11.76 -9.43 26.63
CA ALA A 214 -11.49 -10.06 25.35
C ALA A 214 -12.76 -10.08 24.49
N ASN A 215 -12.64 -10.48 23.23
CA ASN A 215 -13.77 -10.61 22.31
C ASN A 215 -13.87 -12.06 21.82
N VAL A 216 -13.77 -13.03 22.73
CA VAL A 216 -13.79 -14.46 22.41
C VAL A 216 -15.22 -14.97 22.23
N GLU A 217 -16.17 -14.39 22.95
CA GLU A 217 -17.57 -14.77 22.86
C GLU A 217 -18.13 -14.43 21.47
N GLY A 218 -18.67 -15.45 20.80
CA GLY A 218 -19.17 -15.33 19.43
C GLY A 218 -18.08 -15.14 18.36
N TRP A 219 -16.80 -15.29 18.71
CA TRP A 219 -15.71 -15.12 17.76
C TRP A 219 -15.83 -16.06 16.55
N THR A 220 -15.92 -15.46 15.37
CA THR A 220 -16.01 -16.16 14.10
C THR A 220 -14.77 -15.83 13.26
N PRO A 221 -13.89 -16.82 12.99
CA PRO A 221 -12.74 -16.62 12.13
C PRO A 221 -13.13 -16.11 10.74
N SER A 222 -12.42 -15.10 10.22
CA SER A 222 -12.65 -14.60 8.86
C SER A 222 -12.33 -15.70 7.84
N SER A 223 -13.19 -15.88 6.84
CA SER A 223 -13.01 -16.91 5.79
C SER A 223 -11.94 -16.54 4.76
N ASN A 224 -11.64 -15.24 4.62
CA ASN A 224 -10.71 -14.69 3.65
C ASN A 224 -9.42 -14.14 4.30
N ASN A 225 -9.39 -13.91 5.61
CA ASN A 225 -8.21 -13.44 6.34
C ASN A 225 -7.81 -14.44 7.44
N LYS A 226 -6.56 -14.93 7.37
CA LYS A 226 -6.04 -15.93 8.32
C LYS A 226 -5.66 -15.39 9.70
N ASN A 227 -5.66 -14.06 9.86
CA ASN A 227 -5.19 -13.37 11.08
C ASN A 227 -6.31 -12.65 11.84
N THR A 228 -7.53 -12.60 11.29
CA THR A 228 -8.65 -11.83 11.84
C THR A 228 -9.91 -12.67 11.93
N GLY A 229 -10.88 -12.15 12.67
CA GLY A 229 -12.22 -12.70 12.84
C GLY A 229 -13.10 -11.61 13.42
N LEU A 230 -14.34 -11.97 13.77
CA LEU A 230 -15.32 -11.03 14.32
C LEU A 230 -15.89 -11.60 15.61
N GLY A 231 -15.84 -10.83 16.69
CA GLY A 231 -16.49 -11.18 17.95
C GLY A 231 -17.89 -10.59 18.09
N ASN A 232 -18.48 -10.78 19.27
CA ASN A 232 -19.76 -10.18 19.60
C ASN A 232 -19.65 -8.67 19.84
N HIS A 233 -18.57 -8.19 20.43
CA HIS A 233 -18.40 -6.78 20.78
C HIS A 233 -17.81 -5.98 19.63
N GLY A 234 -18.30 -4.75 19.44
CA GLY A 234 -17.68 -3.73 18.59
C GLY A 234 -17.38 -2.46 19.38
N SER A 235 -16.45 -1.63 18.89
CA SER A 235 -16.06 -0.39 19.56
C SER A 235 -16.29 0.84 18.69
N CYS A 236 -17.30 1.64 19.02
CA CYS A 236 -17.77 2.79 18.27
C CYS A 236 -17.22 4.10 18.83
N CYS A 237 -16.76 5.02 17.97
CA CYS A 237 -16.59 6.43 18.30
C CYS A 237 -16.54 7.29 17.03
N ALA A 238 -16.69 8.60 17.17
CA ALA A 238 -16.58 9.50 16.03
C ALA A 238 -15.17 9.45 15.42
N GLU A 239 -15.13 9.60 14.11
CA GLU A 239 -13.92 9.49 13.30
C GLU A 239 -13.83 10.67 12.32
N LEU A 240 -12.60 11.11 12.08
CA LEU A 240 -12.29 12.16 11.14
C LEU A 240 -11.13 11.71 10.27
N ASP A 241 -11.49 11.23 9.09
CA ASP A 241 -10.56 10.77 8.08
C ASP A 241 -9.96 11.96 7.36
N ILE A 242 -8.81 12.41 7.87
CA ILE A 242 -8.05 13.48 7.22
C ILE A 242 -7.57 13.01 5.85
N TRP A 243 -7.15 11.76 5.76
CA TRP A 243 -6.48 11.25 4.59
C TRP A 243 -6.66 9.75 4.49
N GLU A 244 -7.53 9.32 3.61
CA GLU A 244 -7.56 7.94 3.12
C GLU A 244 -7.14 7.94 1.67
N SER A 245 -6.11 7.17 1.31
CA SER A 245 -5.46 7.38 0.02
C SER A 245 -4.64 6.21 -0.50
N ASN A 246 -4.46 6.25 -1.81
CA ASN A 246 -3.31 5.66 -2.48
C ASN A 246 -2.83 6.60 -3.59
N SER A 247 -1.96 6.12 -4.48
CA SER A 247 -1.44 6.94 -5.57
C SER A 247 -2.51 7.36 -6.59
N ILE A 248 -3.71 6.75 -6.58
CA ILE A 248 -4.75 6.96 -7.59
C ILE A 248 -5.83 7.92 -7.10
N SER A 249 -6.30 7.72 -5.88
CA SER A 249 -7.40 8.47 -5.26
C SER A 249 -7.12 8.81 -3.81
N GLN A 250 -7.83 9.81 -3.30
CA GLN A 250 -7.83 10.18 -1.89
C GLN A 250 -9.19 10.75 -1.47
N ALA A 251 -9.54 10.61 -0.20
CA ALA A 251 -10.73 11.17 0.40
C ALA A 251 -10.43 11.87 1.76
N LEU A 252 -11.25 12.87 2.06
CA LEU A 252 -11.40 13.51 3.38
C LEU A 252 -12.84 13.29 3.84
N THR A 253 -13.06 12.74 5.02
CA THR A 253 -14.40 12.33 5.45
C THR A 253 -14.59 12.50 6.97
N PRO A 254 -15.52 13.35 7.44
CA PRO A 254 -15.98 13.34 8.82
C PRO A 254 -17.09 12.30 9.02
N HIS A 255 -16.98 11.51 10.08
CA HIS A 255 -17.92 10.47 10.48
C HIS A 255 -18.43 10.72 11.90
N PRO A 256 -19.60 11.35 12.07
CA PRO A 256 -20.17 11.59 13.38
C PRO A 256 -20.78 10.31 13.95
N CYS A 257 -20.88 10.28 15.27
CA CYS A 257 -21.63 9.27 16.02
C CYS A 257 -22.54 9.95 17.04
N ASP A 258 -23.63 9.29 17.39
CA ASP A 258 -24.59 9.75 18.41
C ASP A 258 -23.92 9.99 19.77
N THR A 259 -22.89 9.19 20.08
CA THR A 259 -21.94 9.45 21.16
C THR A 259 -20.55 9.62 20.55
N ALA A 260 -19.95 10.78 20.77
CA ALA A 260 -18.65 11.12 20.20
C ALA A 260 -17.53 10.17 20.65
N THR A 261 -17.50 9.79 21.93
CA THR A 261 -16.40 9.02 22.55
C THR A 261 -16.63 7.51 22.51
N ASN A 262 -15.57 6.74 22.82
CA ASN A 262 -15.59 5.27 22.83
C ASN A 262 -16.80 4.67 23.57
N THR A 263 -17.61 3.91 22.83
CA THR A 263 -18.73 3.11 23.34
C THR A 263 -18.62 1.68 22.80
N MET A 264 -19.14 0.71 23.54
CA MET A 264 -19.20 -0.68 23.12
C MET A 264 -20.60 -1.00 22.60
N CYS A 265 -20.67 -1.67 21.45
CA CYS A 265 -21.90 -2.19 20.86
C CYS A 265 -21.84 -3.73 20.81
N THR A 266 -22.96 -4.39 20.47
CA THR A 266 -23.03 -5.86 20.42
C THR A 266 -23.73 -6.36 19.16
N GLY A 267 -23.09 -7.32 18.48
CA GLY A 267 -23.61 -8.01 17.31
C GLY A 267 -23.93 -7.06 16.16
N ASP A 268 -24.97 -7.39 15.40
CA ASP A 268 -25.38 -6.59 14.23
C ASP A 268 -25.94 -5.22 14.59
N ALA A 269 -26.32 -4.99 15.86
CA ALA A 269 -26.74 -3.66 16.33
C ALA A 269 -25.57 -2.66 16.37
N CYS A 270 -24.33 -3.12 16.19
CA CYS A 270 -23.19 -2.24 15.96
C CYS A 270 -23.31 -1.44 14.66
N GLY A 271 -24.01 -1.95 13.64
CA GLY A 271 -23.93 -1.38 12.30
C GLY A 271 -22.52 -1.49 11.72
N GLY A 272 -22.16 -0.56 10.83
CA GLY A 272 -20.87 -0.52 10.19
C GLY A 272 -20.59 -1.69 9.25
N THR A 273 -19.35 -1.78 8.81
CA THR A 273 -18.92 -2.70 7.74
C THR A 273 -19.19 -4.17 8.04
N TYR A 274 -19.11 -4.59 9.30
CA TYR A 274 -19.17 -6.00 9.70
C TYR A 274 -20.54 -6.44 10.28
N SER A 275 -21.60 -5.72 9.94
CA SER A 275 -22.97 -6.04 10.37
C SER A 275 -23.88 -6.34 9.18
N SER A 276 -24.98 -7.05 9.42
CA SER A 276 -25.97 -7.37 8.38
C SER A 276 -26.65 -6.14 7.80
N ASP A 277 -26.82 -5.10 8.61
CA ASP A 277 -27.23 -3.76 8.18
C ASP A 277 -26.19 -2.74 8.65
N ARG A 278 -25.47 -2.15 7.70
CA ARG A 278 -24.43 -1.15 7.95
C ARG A 278 -24.98 0.08 8.69
N TYR A 279 -26.26 0.41 8.55
CA TYR A 279 -26.85 1.65 9.09
C TYR A 279 -27.65 1.44 10.39
N ALA A 280 -27.59 0.24 10.97
CA ALA A 280 -28.29 -0.12 12.20
C ALA A 280 -27.68 0.51 13.47
N GLY A 281 -26.41 0.91 13.40
CA GLY A 281 -25.62 1.41 14.52
C GLY A 281 -25.86 2.86 14.91
N THR A 282 -24.99 3.34 15.79
CA THR A 282 -24.99 4.70 16.37
C THR A 282 -23.96 5.62 15.74
N CYS A 283 -23.23 5.14 14.74
CA CYS A 283 -22.23 5.89 13.99
C CYS A 283 -22.62 5.95 12.53
N ASP A 284 -22.20 7.02 11.85
CA ASP A 284 -22.29 7.13 10.40
C ASP A 284 -21.11 6.39 9.73
N PRO A 285 -21.35 5.24 9.08
CA PRO A 285 -20.29 4.45 8.48
C PRO A 285 -19.88 4.94 7.09
N ASP A 286 -20.63 5.87 6.49
CA ASP A 286 -20.35 6.39 5.13
C ASP A 286 -19.65 7.75 5.20
N GLY A 287 -20.08 8.61 6.14
CA GLY A 287 -19.52 9.94 6.33
C GLY A 287 -20.01 10.95 5.27
N CYS A 288 -19.41 12.14 5.29
CA CYS A 288 -19.58 13.14 4.23
C CYS A 288 -18.26 13.37 3.47
N ASP A 289 -18.00 12.55 2.46
CA ASP A 289 -16.68 12.48 1.83
C ASP A 289 -16.44 13.58 0.79
N PHE A 290 -15.18 13.99 0.66
CA PHE A 290 -14.68 14.76 -0.49
C PHE A 290 -13.50 14.04 -1.14
N ASN A 291 -13.81 13.21 -2.13
CA ASN A 291 -12.85 12.68 -3.09
C ASN A 291 -12.94 13.49 -4.41
N PRO A 292 -11.87 14.22 -4.84
CA PRO A 292 -11.89 15.03 -6.05
C PRO A 292 -12.29 14.28 -7.32
N TYR A 293 -11.90 13.00 -7.44
CA TYR A 293 -12.28 12.17 -8.58
C TYR A 293 -13.78 11.89 -8.57
N ARG A 294 -14.33 11.53 -7.39
CA ARG A 294 -15.77 11.31 -7.17
C ARG A 294 -16.60 12.58 -7.39
N MET A 295 -16.02 13.74 -7.07
CA MET A 295 -16.58 15.06 -7.36
C MET A 295 -16.35 15.54 -8.81
N GLY A 296 -15.95 14.64 -9.71
CA GLY A 296 -15.89 14.87 -11.16
C GLY A 296 -14.55 15.38 -11.69
N ASN A 297 -13.62 15.80 -10.82
CA ASN A 297 -12.31 16.26 -11.25
C ASN A 297 -11.28 15.13 -11.24
N THR A 298 -11.23 14.41 -12.37
CA THR A 298 -10.34 13.25 -12.55
C THR A 298 -8.88 13.61 -12.81
N THR A 299 -8.54 14.89 -12.95
CA THR A 299 -7.18 15.37 -13.31
C THR A 299 -6.45 16.11 -12.18
N PHE A 300 -7.10 16.24 -11.02
CA PHE A 300 -6.52 16.95 -9.88
C PHE A 300 -5.49 16.10 -9.13
N TYR A 301 -5.85 14.89 -8.70
CA TYR A 301 -5.00 14.02 -7.87
C TYR A 301 -4.68 12.70 -8.56
N GLY A 302 -3.41 12.29 -8.55
CA GLY A 302 -2.93 11.01 -9.06
C GLY A 302 -1.59 11.12 -9.82
N PRO A 303 -1.12 10.04 -10.48
CA PRO A 303 0.23 10.02 -11.03
C PRO A 303 0.34 10.98 -12.23
N GLY A 304 1.22 11.97 -12.13
CA GLY A 304 1.45 13.00 -13.16
C GLY A 304 0.32 14.03 -13.29
N LYS A 305 -0.55 14.16 -12.29
CA LYS A 305 -1.68 15.12 -12.27
C LYS A 305 -1.29 16.42 -11.55
N THR A 306 -2.28 17.28 -11.26
CA THR A 306 -2.04 18.58 -10.60
C THR A 306 -1.31 18.41 -9.26
N ILE A 307 -1.80 17.48 -8.44
CA ILE A 307 -1.07 16.90 -7.31
C ILE A 307 -0.50 15.58 -7.81
N ASP A 308 0.80 15.57 -8.10
CA ASP A 308 1.50 14.43 -8.67
C ASP A 308 1.90 13.45 -7.56
N THR A 309 1.19 12.32 -7.51
CA THR A 309 1.44 11.28 -6.49
C THR A 309 2.72 10.49 -6.70
N ASN A 310 3.47 10.70 -7.79
CA ASN A 310 4.80 10.11 -7.98
C ASN A 310 5.88 10.74 -7.07
N SER A 311 5.54 11.81 -6.34
CA SER A 311 6.45 12.48 -5.43
C SER A 311 5.73 12.95 -4.16
N PRO A 312 6.46 13.19 -3.06
CA PRO A 312 5.85 13.69 -1.83
C PRO A 312 5.18 15.06 -2.00
N PHE A 313 4.17 15.33 -1.18
CA PHE A 313 3.49 16.62 -1.09
C PHE A 313 2.96 16.87 0.32
N THR A 314 2.66 18.12 0.62
CA THR A 314 2.02 18.54 1.88
C THR A 314 0.50 18.52 1.72
N VAL A 315 -0.20 18.01 2.73
CA VAL A 315 -1.65 18.08 2.89
C VAL A 315 -1.97 19.00 4.07
N VAL A 316 -2.85 19.99 3.85
CA VAL A 316 -3.29 20.96 4.84
C VAL A 316 -4.80 20.84 5.01
N THR A 317 -5.28 20.67 6.24
CA THR A 317 -6.71 20.61 6.56
C THR A 317 -7.05 21.62 7.64
N GLN A 318 -8.06 22.46 7.39
CA GLN A 318 -8.51 23.50 8.31
C GLN A 318 -9.92 23.18 8.82
N PHE A 319 -10.16 23.37 10.11
CA PHE A 319 -11.45 23.11 10.75
C PHE A 319 -12.05 24.43 11.23
N ILE A 320 -12.88 25.04 10.38
CA ILE A 320 -13.42 26.36 10.61
C ILE A 320 -14.67 26.23 11.47
N THR A 321 -14.73 27.04 12.53
CA THR A 321 -15.93 27.20 13.35
C THR A 321 -16.75 28.40 12.89
N ASP A 322 -18.06 28.35 13.15
CA ASP A 322 -19.05 29.36 12.77
C ASP A 322 -18.76 30.77 13.31
N ASP A 323 -18.08 30.88 14.45
CA ASP A 323 -17.69 32.13 15.09
C ASP A 323 -16.18 32.42 15.05
N GLY A 324 -15.38 31.53 14.45
CA GLY A 324 -13.92 31.65 14.37
C GLY A 324 -13.19 31.47 15.70
N THR A 325 -13.81 30.79 16.68
CA THR A 325 -13.22 30.48 17.98
C THR A 325 -13.07 28.97 18.21
N ASP A 326 -12.21 28.58 19.14
CA ASP A 326 -11.97 27.17 19.52
C ASP A 326 -13.18 26.51 20.20
N THR A 327 -14.22 27.28 20.52
CA THR A 327 -15.47 26.82 21.17
C THR A 327 -16.71 26.92 20.28
N GLY A 328 -16.56 27.48 19.07
CA GLY A 328 -17.63 27.55 18.08
C GLY A 328 -17.96 26.17 17.50
N THR A 329 -19.04 26.11 16.74
CA THR A 329 -19.49 24.87 16.09
C THR A 329 -18.77 24.73 14.75
N LEU A 330 -18.25 23.53 14.43
CA LEU A 330 -17.63 23.24 13.13
C LEU A 330 -18.62 23.57 11.99
N SER A 331 -18.24 24.51 11.14
CA SER A 331 -19.06 24.95 10.01
C SER A 331 -18.51 24.50 8.67
N GLU A 332 -17.19 24.36 8.56
CA GLU A 332 -16.53 24.05 7.28
C GLU A 332 -15.18 23.35 7.50
N ILE A 333 -14.90 22.32 6.69
CA ILE A 333 -13.57 21.68 6.60
C ILE A 333 -12.97 22.00 5.24
N ARG A 334 -11.82 22.70 5.24
CA ARG A 334 -11.11 23.08 4.01
C ARG A 334 -9.85 22.25 3.80
N ARG A 335 -9.48 22.10 2.53
CA ARG A 335 -8.32 21.32 2.10
C ARG A 335 -7.44 22.12 1.14
N TYR A 336 -6.14 22.10 1.41
CA TYR A 336 -5.10 22.60 0.53
C TYR A 336 -3.97 21.57 0.40
N TYR A 337 -3.18 21.72 -0.66
CA TYR A 337 -1.99 20.93 -0.93
C TYR A 337 -0.84 21.87 -1.22
N VAL A 338 0.37 21.48 -0.83
CA VAL A 338 1.60 22.17 -1.26
C VAL A 338 2.51 21.16 -1.93
N GLN A 339 2.85 21.39 -3.19
CA GLN A 339 3.81 20.55 -3.91
C GLN A 339 4.75 21.44 -4.71
N ASN A 340 6.05 21.17 -4.64
CA ASN A 340 7.08 21.97 -5.31
C ASN A 340 6.99 23.48 -5.01
N GLY A 341 6.60 23.83 -3.78
CA GLY A 341 6.43 25.21 -3.32
C GLY A 341 5.18 25.92 -3.85
N VAL A 342 4.30 25.24 -4.59
CA VAL A 342 3.03 25.79 -5.08
C VAL A 342 1.89 25.30 -4.21
N THR A 343 1.03 26.22 -3.79
CA THR A 343 -0.20 25.91 -3.04
C THR A 343 -1.36 25.70 -4.01
N TYR A 344 -2.07 24.59 -3.83
CA TYR A 344 -3.30 24.25 -4.56
C TYR A 344 -4.44 24.12 -3.56
N ALA A 345 -5.55 24.81 -3.81
CA ALA A 345 -6.79 24.51 -3.09
C ALA A 345 -7.38 23.20 -3.62
N GLN A 346 -8.15 22.50 -2.80
CA GLN A 346 -9.08 21.45 -3.26
C GLN A 346 -9.89 21.99 -4.46
N PRO A 347 -10.11 21.20 -5.52
CA PRO A 347 -10.89 21.64 -6.66
C PRO A 347 -12.36 21.77 -6.27
N ASN A 348 -13.10 22.63 -6.97
CA ASN A 348 -14.56 22.62 -6.85
C ASN A 348 -15.13 21.31 -7.39
N SER A 349 -16.30 20.92 -6.89
CA SER A 349 -17.11 19.87 -7.51
C SER A 349 -17.50 20.25 -8.93
N ASP A 350 -17.32 19.31 -9.86
CA ASP A 350 -17.78 19.36 -11.25
C ASP A 350 -19.13 18.60 -11.42
N ILE A 351 -19.69 18.08 -10.33
CA ILE A 351 -20.99 17.39 -10.34
C ILE A 351 -22.14 18.40 -10.30
N SER A 352 -23.05 18.31 -11.27
CA SER A 352 -24.26 19.13 -11.30
C SER A 352 -25.09 18.97 -10.03
N GLY A 353 -25.33 20.06 -9.31
CA GLY A 353 -26.10 20.09 -8.07
C GLY A 353 -25.24 20.12 -6.80
N ILE A 354 -23.94 19.86 -6.90
CA ILE A 354 -22.99 19.94 -5.78
C ILE A 354 -21.99 21.07 -6.09
N THR A 355 -21.88 22.07 -5.22
CA THR A 355 -21.03 23.25 -5.45
C THR A 355 -19.98 23.44 -4.35
N GLY A 356 -18.86 24.06 -4.71
CA GLY A 356 -17.79 24.40 -3.77
C GLY A 356 -16.72 23.32 -3.67
N ASN A 357 -15.71 23.57 -2.82
CA ASN A 357 -14.50 22.76 -2.65
C ASN A 357 -14.19 22.45 -1.18
N ALA A 358 -15.19 22.55 -0.31
CA ALA A 358 -15.06 22.37 1.13
C ALA A 358 -16.26 21.59 1.66
N ILE A 359 -16.04 20.83 2.72
CA ILE A 359 -17.10 20.08 3.39
C ILE A 359 -17.82 21.04 4.34
N ASN A 360 -19.09 21.31 4.07
CA ASN A 360 -19.99 22.08 4.92
C ASN A 360 -21.40 21.47 4.85
N ALA A 361 -22.35 21.99 5.63
CA ALA A 361 -23.71 21.42 5.69
C ALA A 361 -24.43 21.40 4.33
N ASP A 362 -24.26 22.45 3.52
CA ASP A 362 -24.87 22.54 2.18
C ASP A 362 -24.25 21.51 1.22
N TYR A 363 -22.92 21.35 1.25
CA TYR A 363 -22.21 20.34 0.48
C TYR A 363 -22.67 18.93 0.86
N CYS A 364 -22.71 18.57 2.14
CA CYS A 364 -23.11 17.23 2.58
C CYS A 364 -24.57 16.91 2.22
N THR A 365 -25.46 17.91 2.32
CA THR A 365 -26.87 17.75 1.92
C THR A 365 -26.98 17.53 0.40
N ALA A 366 -26.23 18.31 -0.39
CA ALA A 366 -26.23 18.20 -1.84
C ALA A 366 -25.60 16.88 -2.31
N GLU A 367 -24.45 16.48 -1.75
CA GLU A 367 -23.77 15.21 -2.03
C GLU A 367 -24.71 14.04 -1.77
N ASN A 368 -25.30 13.96 -0.57
CA ASN A 368 -26.20 12.88 -0.21
C ASN A 368 -27.43 12.85 -1.14
N THR A 369 -27.98 14.01 -1.52
CA THR A 369 -29.15 14.06 -2.40
C THR A 369 -28.81 13.66 -3.84
N VAL A 370 -27.70 14.15 -4.39
CA VAL A 370 -27.33 13.94 -5.80
C VAL A 370 -26.82 12.52 -6.03
N PHE A 371 -26.16 11.92 -5.04
CA PHE A 371 -25.65 10.55 -5.11
C PHE A 371 -26.62 9.50 -4.55
N ASP A 372 -27.85 9.89 -4.17
CA ASP A 372 -28.89 9.02 -3.61
C ASP A 372 -28.40 8.27 -2.35
N GLY A 373 -27.70 8.99 -1.48
CA GLY A 373 -27.14 8.50 -0.23
C GLY A 373 -28.20 8.29 0.87
N PRO A 374 -27.88 7.46 1.89
CA PRO A 374 -28.82 7.03 2.92
C PRO A 374 -29.20 8.12 3.93
N GLY A 375 -28.52 9.28 3.92
CA GLY A 375 -28.77 10.40 4.84
C GLY A 375 -28.23 10.19 6.25
N THR A 376 -27.30 9.25 6.44
CA THR A 376 -26.79 8.82 7.76
C THR A 376 -25.94 9.90 8.44
N PHE A 377 -25.15 10.67 7.68
CA PHE A 377 -24.39 11.80 8.22
C PHE A 377 -25.28 12.80 8.97
N ALA A 378 -26.38 13.22 8.36
CA ALA A 378 -27.34 14.12 8.98
C ALA A 378 -28.10 13.45 10.15
N LYS A 379 -28.45 12.17 10.00
CA LYS A 379 -29.12 11.38 11.05
C LYS A 379 -28.29 11.32 12.34
N HIS A 380 -26.97 11.19 12.22
CA HIS A 380 -26.03 11.13 13.35
C HIS A 380 -25.47 12.50 13.75
N GLY A 381 -26.14 13.60 13.38
CA GLY A 381 -25.85 14.96 13.87
C GLY A 381 -24.82 15.77 13.07
N GLY A 382 -24.30 15.21 11.97
CA GLY A 382 -23.45 15.90 11.01
C GLY A 382 -22.24 16.62 11.63
N LEU A 383 -21.92 17.81 11.11
CA LEU A 383 -20.78 18.61 11.59
C LEU A 383 -20.94 19.06 13.06
N SER A 384 -22.17 19.20 13.56
CA SER A 384 -22.40 19.56 14.96
C SER A 384 -21.96 18.43 15.89
N ALA A 385 -22.29 17.17 15.58
CA ALA A 385 -21.82 16.02 16.34
C ALA A 385 -20.30 15.81 16.19
N MET A 386 -19.76 16.05 14.98
CA MET A 386 -18.31 16.04 14.77
C MET A 386 -17.58 17.09 15.63
N SER A 387 -18.22 18.24 15.90
CA SER A 387 -17.66 19.28 16.76
C SER A 387 -17.41 18.78 18.19
N GLU A 388 -18.31 17.95 18.72
CA GLU A 388 -18.18 17.39 20.07
C GLU A 388 -16.91 16.55 20.21
N ALA A 389 -16.66 15.66 19.24
CA ALA A 389 -15.45 14.83 19.19
C ALA A 389 -14.18 15.69 19.05
N MET A 390 -14.15 16.65 18.12
CA MET A 390 -13.00 17.55 17.93
C MET A 390 -12.72 18.43 19.15
N SER A 391 -13.75 18.80 19.93
CA SER A 391 -13.62 19.62 21.14
C SER A 391 -13.09 18.84 22.36
N THR A 392 -13.49 17.58 22.47
CA THR A 392 -13.04 16.65 23.53
C THR A 392 -11.56 16.33 23.37
N GLY A 393 -11.11 16.24 22.12
CA GLY A 393 -9.76 15.84 21.74
C GLY A 393 -9.79 14.46 21.10
N MET A 394 -9.04 14.29 20.02
CA MET A 394 -8.99 13.04 19.27
C MET A 394 -7.56 12.53 19.16
N VAL A 395 -7.41 11.21 19.09
CA VAL A 395 -6.13 10.53 18.94
C VAL A 395 -5.76 10.46 17.46
N LEU A 396 -4.54 10.89 17.13
CA LEU A 396 -4.00 10.74 15.77
C LEU A 396 -3.68 9.27 15.50
N VAL A 397 -4.29 8.73 14.45
CA VAL A 397 -4.02 7.40 13.92
C VAL A 397 -3.29 7.52 12.59
N MET A 398 -2.34 6.63 12.39
CA MET A 398 -1.71 6.42 11.10
C MET A 398 -1.77 4.92 10.81
N SER A 399 -2.13 4.52 9.60
CA SER A 399 -2.18 3.11 9.19
C SER A 399 -1.80 2.88 7.72
N LEU A 400 -1.64 1.60 7.37
CA LEU A 400 -1.61 1.09 5.99
C LEU A 400 -2.30 -0.27 5.98
N TRP A 401 -3.32 -0.40 5.15
CA TRP A 401 -4.18 -1.59 5.10
C TRP A 401 -4.73 -1.84 3.69
N ASP A 402 -5.14 -3.07 3.45
CA ASP A 402 -5.98 -3.52 2.34
C ASP A 402 -7.37 -3.92 2.87
N ASP A 403 -8.37 -3.92 1.99
CA ASP A 403 -9.77 -4.05 2.40
C ASP A 403 -10.32 -5.44 2.08
N TYR A 404 -10.50 -6.24 3.14
CA TYR A 404 -11.07 -7.58 3.08
C TYR A 404 -12.59 -7.64 2.90
N TYR A 405 -13.27 -6.49 2.86
CA TYR A 405 -14.72 -6.40 2.68
C TYR A 405 -15.11 -5.93 1.28
N ALA A 406 -14.50 -4.84 0.79
CA ALA A 406 -14.88 -4.21 -0.48
C ALA A 406 -13.69 -3.89 -1.40
N ASP A 407 -12.53 -4.53 -1.19
CA ASP A 407 -11.35 -4.46 -2.06
C ASP A 407 -10.86 -3.02 -2.34
N MET A 408 -11.16 -2.08 -1.43
CA MET A 408 -10.85 -0.63 -1.52
C MET A 408 -11.56 0.10 -2.66
N LEU A 409 -12.54 -0.54 -3.30
CA LEU A 409 -13.20 -0.02 -4.49
C LEU A 409 -14.01 1.26 -4.21
N TRP A 410 -14.44 1.43 -2.96
CA TRP A 410 -15.14 2.62 -2.50
C TRP A 410 -14.26 3.87 -2.58
N LEU A 411 -12.92 3.73 -2.48
CA LEU A 411 -11.93 4.80 -2.56
C LEU A 411 -11.44 5.06 -3.98
N ASP A 412 -11.07 4.02 -4.74
CA ASP A 412 -10.23 4.18 -5.94
C ASP A 412 -10.80 3.61 -7.25
N SER A 413 -12.02 3.06 -7.22
CA SER A 413 -12.63 2.35 -8.35
C SER A 413 -14.07 2.80 -8.61
N THR A 414 -14.86 1.97 -9.29
CA THR A 414 -16.32 2.13 -9.37
C THR A 414 -16.99 1.30 -8.29
N TYR A 415 -17.78 1.94 -7.42
CA TYR A 415 -18.51 1.26 -6.35
C TYR A 415 -19.93 1.83 -6.20
N PRO A 416 -20.95 1.00 -5.93
CA PRO A 416 -20.90 -0.46 -6.03
C PRO A 416 -20.55 -0.89 -7.46
N THR A 417 -19.95 -2.07 -7.63
CA THR A 417 -19.42 -2.55 -8.93
C THR A 417 -20.50 -2.77 -9.99
N THR A 418 -21.78 -2.78 -9.59
CA THR A 418 -22.94 -2.88 -10.46
C THR A 418 -23.44 -1.54 -10.99
N ALA A 419 -22.96 -0.42 -10.44
CA ALA A 419 -23.34 0.90 -10.90
C ALA A 419 -22.72 1.22 -12.27
N SER A 420 -23.47 1.97 -13.09
CA SER A 420 -22.93 2.52 -14.34
C SER A 420 -21.88 3.58 -14.02
N SER A 421 -20.85 3.72 -14.86
CA SER A 421 -19.89 4.83 -14.77
C SER A 421 -20.54 6.21 -14.99
N SER A 422 -21.76 6.25 -15.52
CA SER A 422 -22.57 7.47 -15.64
C SER A 422 -23.37 7.81 -14.39
N THR A 423 -23.45 6.93 -13.39
CA THR A 423 -24.16 7.19 -12.15
C THR A 423 -23.33 8.17 -11.30
N PRO A 424 -23.86 9.35 -10.96
CA PRO A 424 -23.17 10.30 -10.08
C PRO A 424 -22.71 9.63 -8.78
N GLY A 425 -21.47 9.88 -8.37
CA GLY A 425 -20.89 9.33 -7.15
C GLY A 425 -20.41 7.88 -7.25
N ALA A 426 -20.68 7.16 -8.35
CA ALA A 426 -20.27 5.77 -8.50
C ALA A 426 -18.79 5.59 -8.85
N VAL A 427 -18.13 6.54 -9.51
CA VAL A 427 -16.72 6.43 -9.91
C VAL A 427 -15.85 7.28 -8.99
N ARG A 428 -14.88 6.67 -8.31
CA ARG A 428 -14.04 7.28 -7.25
C ARG A 428 -12.56 7.26 -7.56
N GLY A 429 -12.17 6.55 -8.62
CA GLY A 429 -10.82 6.55 -9.16
C GLY A 429 -10.76 5.80 -10.48
N SER A 430 -9.53 5.56 -10.95
CA SER A 430 -9.28 4.88 -12.22
C SER A 430 -8.92 3.40 -12.07
N CYS A 431 -8.98 2.86 -10.86
CA CYS A 431 -8.71 1.45 -10.63
C CYS A 431 -9.81 0.58 -11.23
N SER A 432 -9.45 -0.66 -11.58
CA SER A 432 -10.42 -1.63 -12.11
C SER A 432 -11.30 -2.17 -10.98
N THR A 433 -12.51 -2.62 -11.29
CA THR A 433 -13.44 -3.21 -10.30
C THR A 433 -13.02 -4.61 -9.85
N ASP A 434 -12.00 -5.21 -10.47
CA ASP A 434 -11.37 -6.48 -10.08
C ASP A 434 -10.01 -6.28 -9.39
N SER A 435 -9.64 -5.03 -9.07
CA SER A 435 -8.44 -4.71 -8.30
C SER A 435 -8.68 -4.86 -6.79
N GLY A 436 -7.61 -4.75 -6.00
CA GLY A 436 -7.69 -4.64 -4.54
C GLY A 436 -8.00 -5.91 -3.76
N VAL A 437 -8.24 -7.04 -4.42
CA VAL A 437 -8.37 -8.35 -3.76
C VAL A 437 -7.14 -8.61 -2.85
N PRO A 438 -7.31 -8.75 -1.52
CA PRO A 438 -6.21 -8.85 -0.55
C PRO A 438 -5.12 -9.86 -0.93
N ALA A 439 -5.50 -11.11 -1.23
CA ALA A 439 -4.55 -12.16 -1.60
C ALA A 439 -3.71 -11.81 -2.85
N THR A 440 -4.29 -11.07 -3.78
CA THR A 440 -3.60 -10.60 -5.00
C THR A 440 -2.64 -9.46 -4.65
N ILE A 441 -3.06 -8.49 -3.85
CA ILE A 441 -2.23 -7.31 -3.59
C ILE A 441 -1.11 -7.57 -2.58
N GLU A 442 -1.33 -8.40 -1.57
CA GLU A 442 -0.31 -8.87 -0.63
C GLU A 442 0.83 -9.59 -1.34
N SER A 443 0.53 -10.32 -2.42
CA SER A 443 1.52 -11.05 -3.21
C SER A 443 2.17 -10.22 -4.31
N ALA A 444 1.39 -9.38 -5.02
CA ALA A 444 1.87 -8.56 -6.13
C ALA A 444 2.64 -7.32 -5.66
N SER A 445 2.23 -6.72 -4.53
CA SER A 445 2.77 -5.46 -4.05
C SER A 445 3.23 -5.49 -2.58
N PRO A 446 3.94 -6.53 -2.11
CA PRO A 446 4.31 -6.70 -0.69
C PRO A 446 5.21 -5.57 -0.18
N ASN A 447 6.02 -4.99 -1.07
CA ASN A 447 6.97 -3.94 -0.75
C ASN A 447 6.34 -2.54 -0.77
N SER A 448 5.03 -2.42 -0.98
CA SER A 448 4.32 -1.14 -0.88
C SER A 448 4.53 -0.50 0.47
N TYR A 449 4.53 0.82 0.51
CA TYR A 449 4.69 1.58 1.75
C TYR A 449 4.09 2.96 1.63
N VAL A 450 3.79 3.54 2.80
CA VAL A 450 3.44 4.94 2.95
C VAL A 450 4.39 5.60 3.93
N ILE A 451 4.66 6.88 3.70
CA ILE A 451 5.45 7.71 4.60
C ILE A 451 4.62 8.91 5.01
N TYR A 452 4.52 9.14 6.33
CA TYR A 452 4.00 10.39 6.88
C TYR A 452 5.13 11.13 7.57
N SER A 453 5.18 12.46 7.41
CA SER A 453 6.22 13.26 8.03
C SER A 453 5.79 14.70 8.27
N ASN A 454 6.61 15.44 9.02
CA ASN A 454 6.50 16.90 9.15
C ASN A 454 5.12 17.37 9.65
N ILE A 455 4.57 16.64 10.63
CA ILE A 455 3.26 16.96 11.22
C ILE A 455 3.35 18.31 11.92
N LYS A 456 2.40 19.19 11.61
CA LYS A 456 2.23 20.53 12.18
C LYS A 456 0.78 20.77 12.56
N VAL A 457 0.57 21.37 13.73
CA VAL A 457 -0.76 21.76 14.21
C VAL A 457 -0.69 23.18 14.75
N GLY A 458 -1.64 24.04 14.39
CA GLY A 458 -1.73 25.38 14.96
C GLY A 458 -2.92 26.16 14.45
N PRO A 459 -3.01 27.47 14.74
CA PRO A 459 -4.07 28.33 14.23
C PRO A 459 -4.15 28.28 12.71
N ILE A 460 -5.35 28.49 12.15
CA ILE A 460 -5.58 28.53 10.70
C ILE A 460 -4.59 29.47 9.99
N GLY A 461 -3.90 28.96 8.95
CA GLY A 461 -2.90 29.68 8.18
C GLY A 461 -1.52 29.76 8.83
N SER A 462 -1.23 28.96 9.86
CA SER A 462 0.07 28.96 10.55
C SER A 462 1.02 27.85 10.11
N THR A 463 0.54 26.80 9.43
CA THR A 463 1.37 25.62 9.15
C THR A 463 1.96 25.61 7.74
N PHE A 464 1.46 26.48 6.85
CA PHE A 464 1.87 26.58 5.45
C PHE A 464 1.91 28.04 4.97
N SER A 465 2.75 28.33 3.97
CA SER A 465 2.87 29.65 3.35
C SER A 465 1.80 29.87 2.27
N GLY A 466 0.53 29.90 2.68
CA GLY A 466 -0.57 30.31 1.81
C GLY A 466 -0.64 31.83 1.71
N GLY A 467 -0.50 32.38 0.48
CA GLY A 467 -0.65 33.83 0.26
C GLY A 467 -1.95 34.35 0.87
N SER A 468 -1.86 35.39 1.69
CA SER A 468 -2.99 36.03 2.37
C SER A 468 -4.09 36.40 1.39
N GLY A 469 -5.18 35.63 1.38
CA GLY A 469 -6.44 35.94 0.71
C GLY A 469 -7.54 36.13 1.73
N SER A 470 -7.52 37.24 2.47
CA SER A 470 -8.71 37.74 3.18
C SER A 470 -9.26 38.91 2.36
N GLY A 471 -10.47 38.74 1.83
CA GLY A 471 -11.17 39.77 1.08
C GLY A 471 -11.63 40.89 2.00
N SER A 472 -11.31 42.14 1.62
CA SER A 472 -12.23 43.25 1.83
C SER A 472 -12.06 44.32 0.75
N SER A 473 -13.20 44.88 0.38
CA SER A 473 -13.49 45.73 -0.76
C SER A 473 -12.82 47.10 -0.71
N GLY A 474 -12.46 47.65 -1.88
CA GLY A 474 -12.59 49.09 -2.13
C GLY A 474 -11.33 49.88 -2.51
N SER A 475 -11.33 50.31 -3.77
CA SER A 475 -10.83 51.61 -4.28
C SER A 475 -9.41 51.70 -4.84
N THR A 476 -9.42 51.80 -6.17
CA THR A 476 -8.41 52.36 -7.07
C THR A 476 -7.77 53.64 -6.56
N SER A 477 -6.43 53.68 -6.46
CA SER A 477 -5.68 54.90 -6.75
C SER A 477 -4.25 54.61 -7.20
N THR A 478 -3.92 55.22 -8.33
CA THR A 478 -2.62 55.24 -9.00
C THR A 478 -1.64 56.11 -8.22
N SER A 479 -0.43 55.63 -7.92
CA SER A 479 0.68 56.51 -7.54
C SER A 479 2.05 55.87 -7.76
N THR A 480 2.73 56.37 -8.79
CA THR A 480 4.18 56.38 -9.02
C THR A 480 5.02 56.74 -7.78
N LYS A 481 6.16 56.07 -7.60
CA LYS A 481 7.44 56.62 -7.10
C LYS A 481 8.56 55.59 -7.32
N THR A 482 9.45 55.81 -8.29
CA THR A 482 10.72 56.56 -8.20
C THR A 482 11.79 55.79 -7.42
N SER A 483 12.78 55.31 -8.19
CA SER A 483 14.02 54.71 -7.71
C SER A 483 14.89 55.73 -6.98
N THR A 484 15.49 55.31 -5.88
CA THR A 484 16.68 55.96 -5.32
C THR A 484 17.76 54.93 -5.05
N THR A 485 18.79 55.01 -5.89
CA THR A 485 20.10 54.38 -5.77
C THR A 485 20.81 54.90 -4.52
N SER A 486 21.39 54.01 -3.72
CA SER A 486 22.38 54.36 -2.70
C SER A 486 23.56 53.40 -2.82
N THR A 487 24.65 53.93 -3.32
CA THR A 487 25.96 53.29 -3.48
C THR A 487 26.70 53.37 -2.14
N LYS A 488 27.27 52.26 -1.67
CA LYS A 488 28.36 52.29 -0.67
C LYS A 488 29.42 51.26 -1.02
N THR A 489 30.66 51.75 -1.07
CA THR A 489 31.84 51.13 -1.67
C THR A 489 32.76 50.57 -0.59
N THR A 490 33.31 49.39 -0.89
CA THR A 490 34.61 48.79 -0.47
C THR A 490 34.89 48.44 0.99
N THR A 491 35.20 47.16 1.22
CA THR A 491 36.59 46.71 1.47
C THR A 491 36.77 45.26 1.00
N SER A 492 37.58 45.07 -0.03
CA SER A 492 38.06 43.77 -0.50
C SER A 492 39.22 43.30 0.39
N ALA A 493 39.07 42.13 1.00
CA ALA A 493 40.19 41.38 1.56
C ALA A 493 40.52 40.24 0.58
N THR A 494 41.65 40.37 -0.08
CA THR A 494 42.29 39.31 -0.86
C THR A 494 42.81 38.25 0.11
N SER A 495 42.26 37.03 0.05
CA SER A 495 42.97 35.83 0.50
C SER A 495 43.08 34.84 -0.65
N THR A 496 44.23 34.88 -1.30
CA THR A 496 44.76 33.77 -2.08
C THR A 496 44.99 32.60 -1.13
N SER A 497 44.20 31.54 -1.26
CA SER A 497 44.67 30.21 -0.88
C SER A 497 44.29 29.23 -1.98
N THR A 498 45.32 28.66 -2.59
CA THR A 498 45.34 27.44 -3.42
C THR A 498 44.96 26.20 -2.60
N ALA A 499 44.11 26.34 -1.58
CA ALA A 499 43.74 25.26 -0.70
C ALA A 499 42.91 24.24 -1.46
N VAL A 500 43.27 22.98 -1.31
CA VAL A 500 42.51 21.82 -1.76
C VAL A 500 41.77 21.22 -0.57
N ALA A 501 40.55 20.71 -0.80
CA ALA A 501 39.78 20.00 0.22
C ALA A 501 40.51 18.72 0.64
N GLN A 502 40.65 18.51 1.96
CA GLN A 502 41.27 17.30 2.52
C GLN A 502 40.30 16.11 2.46
N HIS A 503 40.75 14.90 2.80
CA HIS A 503 39.89 13.70 2.86
C HIS A 503 38.60 14.01 3.66
N TYR A 504 37.43 13.74 3.07
CA TYR A 504 36.09 14.07 3.59
C TYR A 504 35.71 15.56 3.69
N GLY A 505 36.56 16.49 3.26
CA GLY A 505 36.24 17.92 3.24
C GLY A 505 35.34 18.32 2.07
N GLN A 506 34.46 19.33 2.30
CA GLN A 506 33.54 19.86 1.29
C GLN A 506 34.29 20.48 0.09
N CYS A 507 33.94 20.07 -1.14
CA CYS A 507 34.54 20.60 -2.37
C CYS A 507 33.56 21.13 -3.46
N GLY A 508 32.36 21.60 -3.09
CA GLY A 508 31.41 22.25 -4.02
C GLY A 508 29.97 22.39 -3.47
N GLY A 509 28.98 22.70 -4.32
CA GLY A 509 27.55 22.83 -3.96
C GLY A 509 26.99 24.25 -4.16
N GLN A 510 25.65 24.43 -4.26
CA GLN A 510 25.07 25.78 -4.35
C GLN A 510 25.37 26.58 -3.07
N GLY A 511 25.86 27.81 -3.24
CA GLY A 511 26.27 28.67 -2.13
C GLY A 511 27.65 28.36 -1.52
N TRP A 512 28.38 27.35 -2.00
CA TRP A 512 29.72 27.02 -1.52
C TRP A 512 30.77 28.04 -1.98
N THR A 513 31.55 28.58 -1.04
CA THR A 513 32.64 29.54 -1.30
C THR A 513 34.04 29.01 -0.97
N GLY A 514 34.14 27.73 -0.57
CA GLY A 514 35.39 27.06 -0.23
C GLY A 514 36.10 26.38 -1.41
N PRO A 515 37.10 25.52 -1.16
CA PRO A 515 37.89 24.87 -2.21
C PRO A 515 37.04 24.00 -3.13
N THR A 516 37.37 23.94 -4.43
CA THR A 516 36.63 23.17 -5.46
C THR A 516 37.43 22.00 -6.03
N SER A 517 38.59 21.71 -5.45
CA SER A 517 39.49 20.61 -5.83
C SER A 517 39.99 19.90 -4.58
N CYS A 518 40.12 18.56 -4.62
CA CYS A 518 40.60 17.77 -3.49
C CYS A 518 42.13 17.57 -3.54
N ALA A 519 42.75 17.34 -2.38
CA ALA A 519 44.14 16.94 -2.30
C ALA A 519 44.33 15.56 -2.96
N SER A 520 45.44 15.33 -3.67
CA SER A 520 45.75 13.99 -4.18
C SER A 520 45.91 13.02 -3.01
N PRO A 521 45.34 11.78 -3.03
CA PRO A 521 44.72 11.05 -4.14
C PRO A 521 43.18 11.14 -4.24
N TYR A 522 42.56 12.12 -3.58
CA TYR A 522 41.11 12.21 -3.45
C TYR A 522 40.48 12.94 -4.64
N THR A 523 39.20 12.66 -4.91
CA THR A 523 38.44 13.36 -5.97
C THR A 523 37.10 13.84 -5.45
N CYS A 524 36.64 14.95 -6.00
CA CYS A 524 35.37 15.55 -5.65
C CYS A 524 34.24 14.77 -6.34
N LYS A 525 33.39 14.07 -5.59
CA LYS A 525 32.33 13.20 -6.17
C LYS A 525 30.92 13.66 -5.79
N VAL A 526 30.05 13.67 -6.80
CA VAL A 526 28.60 13.89 -6.68
C VAL A 526 27.95 12.70 -6.00
N GLN A 527 27.23 12.90 -4.89
CA GLN A 527 26.66 11.80 -4.09
C GLN A 527 25.22 11.45 -4.45
N ASN A 528 24.34 12.38 -4.86
CA ASN A 528 22.98 12.07 -5.33
C ASN A 528 22.48 13.15 -6.31
N ALA A 529 21.63 12.75 -7.26
CA ALA A 529 21.14 13.60 -8.36
C ALA A 529 19.64 13.93 -8.23
N ILE A 530 19.18 14.36 -7.05
CA ILE A 530 18.07 15.31 -6.88
C ILE A 530 18.45 16.14 -5.62
N ASP A 531 18.52 17.46 -5.76
CA ASP A 531 18.75 18.52 -4.75
C ASP A 531 20.14 18.67 -4.07
N LEU A 532 21.07 19.26 -4.83
CA LEU A 532 21.70 20.55 -4.50
C LEU A 532 22.60 20.77 -3.25
N PHE A 533 23.28 19.77 -2.67
CA PHE A 533 24.54 19.99 -1.91
C PHE A 533 25.50 18.82 -2.08
N ILE A 534 26.80 19.06 -2.25
CA ILE A 534 27.78 17.96 -2.33
C ILE A 534 29.13 18.39 -1.73
N HIS A 535 29.85 17.47 -1.06
CA HIS A 535 31.13 16.93 -1.56
C HIS A 535 32.13 16.55 -0.46
N ALA A 536 32.03 15.37 0.15
CA ALA A 536 33.21 14.78 0.81
C ALA A 536 34.21 14.26 -0.26
N CYS A 537 35.53 14.35 -0.01
CA CYS A 537 36.59 13.84 -0.89
C CYS A 537 37.04 12.39 -0.53
N PRO A 538 36.37 11.28 -0.93
CA PRO A 538 36.80 9.91 -0.59
C PRO A 538 37.98 9.39 -1.44
N MET A 539 38.74 8.41 -0.93
CA MET A 539 39.85 7.75 -1.66
C MET A 539 39.39 7.06 -2.94
N ILE A 540 40.24 7.09 -3.98
CA ILE A 540 40.15 6.18 -5.13
C ILE A 540 40.53 4.78 -4.65
N ASN A 541 39.53 3.99 -4.25
CA ASN A 541 39.66 2.54 -4.29
C ASN A 541 39.24 2.08 -5.68
N THR A 542 40.21 1.54 -6.40
CA THR A 542 40.02 0.80 -7.64
C THR A 542 39.16 -0.43 -7.37
N MET A 543 37.85 -0.37 -7.58
CA MET A 543 36.99 -1.46 -8.07
C MET A 543 35.61 -0.95 -8.54
N ALA A 544 35.24 -1.41 -9.73
CA ALA A 544 33.89 -1.53 -10.31
C ALA A 544 33.08 -0.24 -10.61
N SER A 545 33.06 0.09 -11.90
CA SER A 545 31.99 0.85 -12.57
C SER A 545 30.64 0.13 -12.48
N ALA A 546 29.56 0.89 -12.26
CA ALA A 546 28.26 0.62 -12.88
C ALA A 546 27.43 1.91 -12.93
N THR A 547 27.46 2.56 -14.09
CA THR A 547 26.32 3.30 -14.64
C THR A 547 25.21 2.30 -14.97
N ASN A 548 23.93 2.59 -14.67
CA ASN A 548 22.89 2.31 -15.67
C ASN A 548 21.57 3.05 -15.41
N SER A 549 21.08 3.73 -16.43
CA SER A 549 19.64 3.88 -16.67
C SER A 549 19.11 2.50 -17.08
N GLN A 550 17.93 2.09 -16.63
CA GLN A 550 17.39 0.75 -16.89
C GLN A 550 17.17 0.51 -18.40
N GLN A 551 17.98 -0.39 -18.97
CA GLN A 551 17.92 -0.87 -20.34
C GLN A 551 17.28 -2.28 -20.35
N PRO A 552 16.60 -2.70 -21.43
CA PRO A 552 16.01 -4.04 -21.53
C PRO A 552 17.05 -5.14 -21.29
N LYS A 553 16.65 -6.27 -20.69
CA LYS A 553 17.54 -7.42 -20.49
C LYS A 553 17.87 -8.03 -21.83
N ILE A 554 19.16 -8.09 -22.14
CA ILE A 554 19.68 -8.61 -23.39
C ILE A 554 20.31 -9.98 -23.13
N PHE A 555 20.04 -10.97 -23.98
CA PHE A 555 20.69 -12.28 -23.94
C PHE A 555 21.29 -12.65 -25.29
N TYR A 556 22.40 -13.37 -25.23
CA TYR A 556 23.11 -13.87 -26.40
C TYR A 556 22.94 -15.38 -26.53
N CYS A 557 22.39 -15.81 -27.67
CA CYS A 557 22.06 -17.21 -27.90
C CYS A 557 23.17 -17.92 -28.70
N TYR A 558 23.63 -19.06 -28.16
CA TYR A 558 24.66 -19.91 -28.75
C TYR A 558 24.10 -21.30 -29.03
N ALA A 559 24.49 -21.91 -30.15
CA ALA A 559 23.96 -23.19 -30.60
C ALA A 559 25.05 -24.26 -30.72
N SER A 560 24.83 -25.43 -30.12
CA SER A 560 25.67 -26.62 -30.27
C SER A 560 24.82 -27.84 -30.63
N SER A 561 25.46 -28.89 -31.12
CA SER A 561 24.78 -30.16 -31.43
C SER A 561 25.70 -31.33 -31.21
N SER A 562 25.18 -32.40 -30.62
CA SER A 562 25.90 -33.66 -30.38
C SER A 562 25.07 -34.84 -30.88
N ARG A 563 25.72 -35.86 -31.46
CA ARG A 563 25.03 -37.07 -31.95
C ARG A 563 25.15 -38.19 -30.94
N ASN A 564 24.01 -38.73 -30.52
CA ASN A 564 23.94 -39.97 -29.77
C ASN A 564 23.91 -41.16 -30.75
N GLY A 565 25.08 -41.79 -30.94
CA GLY A 565 25.28 -42.85 -31.93
C GLY A 565 24.49 -44.14 -31.66
N GLU A 566 24.14 -44.43 -30.41
CA GLU A 566 23.39 -45.64 -30.03
C GLU A 566 21.89 -45.50 -30.36
N LYS A 567 21.31 -44.33 -30.07
CA LYS A 567 19.89 -44.05 -30.31
C LYS A 567 19.58 -43.50 -31.71
N LYS A 568 20.62 -43.17 -32.50
CA LYS A 568 20.51 -42.46 -33.79
C LYS A 568 19.73 -41.15 -33.66
N GLU A 569 20.02 -40.39 -32.61
CA GLU A 569 19.39 -39.10 -32.31
C GLU A 569 20.45 -38.00 -32.22
N ASN A 570 20.12 -36.80 -32.65
CA ASN A 570 20.93 -35.60 -32.49
C ASN A 570 20.30 -34.74 -31.40
N THR A 571 21.06 -34.43 -30.35
CA THR A 571 20.67 -33.45 -29.34
C THR A 571 21.23 -32.11 -29.76
N ILE A 572 20.36 -31.11 -29.86
CA ILE A 572 20.69 -29.74 -30.23
C ILE A 572 20.51 -28.91 -28.96
N THR A 573 21.53 -28.18 -28.55
CA THR A 573 21.48 -27.36 -27.32
C THR A 573 21.66 -25.90 -27.70
N PHE A 574 20.79 -25.06 -27.16
CA PHE A 574 20.88 -23.61 -27.23
C PHE A 574 21.08 -23.03 -25.84
N GLU A 575 22.06 -22.14 -25.70
CA GLU A 575 22.40 -21.48 -24.44
C GLU A 575 22.16 -19.98 -24.60
N ALA A 576 21.32 -19.40 -23.74
CA ALA A 576 21.15 -17.95 -23.64
C ALA A 576 22.04 -17.42 -22.51
N LYS A 577 23.07 -16.66 -22.87
CA LYS A 577 24.05 -16.11 -21.93
C LYS A 577 23.81 -14.63 -21.69
N ASP A 578 24.05 -14.22 -20.45
CA ASP A 578 24.08 -12.82 -20.09
C ASP A 578 25.31 -12.15 -20.74
N PRO A 579 25.12 -11.04 -21.47
CA PRO A 579 26.18 -10.34 -22.19
C PRO A 579 27.26 -9.76 -21.28
N ALA A 580 26.89 -9.32 -20.08
CA ALA A 580 27.79 -8.63 -19.17
C ALA A 580 28.65 -9.61 -18.36
N THR A 581 28.10 -10.78 -18.03
CA THR A 581 28.78 -11.78 -17.18
C THR A 581 29.26 -13.01 -17.93
N ASN A 582 28.79 -13.21 -19.18
CA ASN A 582 28.98 -14.43 -19.99
C ASN A 582 28.49 -15.72 -19.31
N GLU A 583 27.67 -15.60 -18.26
CA GLU A 583 27.05 -16.71 -17.57
C GLU A 583 25.83 -17.18 -18.36
N THR A 584 25.70 -18.50 -18.55
CA THR A 584 24.50 -19.05 -19.16
C THR A 584 23.34 -18.99 -18.19
N LYS A 585 22.23 -18.38 -18.60
CA LYS A 585 21.03 -18.23 -17.77
C LYS A 585 19.97 -19.27 -18.12
N TYR A 586 19.84 -19.61 -19.40
CA TYR A 586 18.86 -20.58 -19.87
C TYR A 586 19.46 -21.53 -20.90
N ILE A 587 19.05 -22.80 -20.82
CA ILE A 587 19.40 -23.84 -21.78
C ILE A 587 18.12 -24.40 -22.38
N MET A 588 18.01 -24.39 -23.72
CA MET A 588 17.02 -25.16 -24.45
C MET A 588 17.66 -26.38 -25.13
N GLN A 589 17.14 -27.56 -24.87
CA GLN A 589 17.59 -28.79 -25.53
C GLN A 589 16.49 -29.36 -26.41
N GLY A 590 16.80 -29.53 -27.70
CA GLY A 590 15.97 -30.24 -28.66
C GLY A 590 16.52 -31.63 -28.96
N VAL A 591 15.66 -32.64 -29.01
CA VAL A 591 16.03 -33.99 -29.46
C VAL A 591 15.45 -34.23 -30.85
N LYS A 592 16.32 -34.58 -31.78
CA LYS A 592 15.98 -34.85 -33.17
C LYS A 592 16.44 -36.26 -33.57
N PRO A 593 15.52 -37.21 -33.75
CA PRO A 593 15.83 -38.50 -34.36
C PRO A 593 16.37 -38.33 -35.80
N ASP A 594 17.30 -39.19 -36.22
CA ASP A 594 17.97 -39.08 -37.52
C ASP A 594 16.96 -38.90 -38.67
N LYS A 595 17.12 -37.81 -39.42
CA LYS A 595 16.26 -37.41 -40.56
C LYS A 595 14.78 -37.14 -40.23
N ALA A 596 14.38 -37.07 -38.97
CA ALA A 596 13.02 -36.70 -38.54
C ALA A 596 12.94 -35.23 -38.09
N GLN A 597 11.75 -34.67 -37.88
CA GLN A 597 11.62 -33.33 -37.25
C GLN A 597 12.01 -33.38 -35.76
N ILE A 598 12.18 -32.21 -35.12
CA ILE A 598 12.43 -32.14 -33.67
C ILE A 598 11.26 -32.82 -32.95
N ALA A 599 11.57 -33.85 -32.16
CA ALA A 599 10.57 -34.66 -31.49
C ALA A 599 10.16 -34.05 -30.13
N SER A 600 11.08 -33.37 -29.46
CA SER A 600 10.83 -32.71 -28.19
C SER A 600 11.80 -31.56 -27.95
N THR A 601 11.35 -30.59 -27.16
CA THR A 601 12.16 -29.48 -26.67
C THR A 601 11.94 -29.28 -25.18
N THR A 602 13.02 -28.99 -24.47
CA THR A 602 12.99 -28.70 -23.04
C THR A 602 13.74 -27.40 -22.80
N LEU A 603 13.09 -26.42 -22.16
CA LEU A 603 13.73 -25.20 -21.66
C LEU A 603 13.95 -25.36 -20.16
N ARG A 604 15.16 -25.04 -19.69
CA ARG A 604 15.49 -25.00 -18.27
C ARG A 604 16.42 -23.84 -17.95
N ARG A 605 16.32 -23.33 -16.73
CA ARG A 605 17.23 -22.32 -16.18
C ARG A 605 18.48 -22.99 -15.59
N GLU A 606 19.65 -22.43 -15.85
CA GLU A 606 20.92 -23.07 -15.47
C GLU A 606 21.40 -22.69 -14.06
N SER A 607 21.09 -21.47 -13.60
CA SER A 607 21.31 -21.06 -12.21
C SER A 607 20.01 -21.17 -11.40
N PRO A 608 20.02 -21.81 -10.21
CA PRO A 608 18.81 -21.97 -9.41
C PRO A 608 18.39 -20.62 -8.80
N PRO A 609 17.14 -20.17 -8.98
CA PRO A 609 16.49 -19.35 -7.96
C PRO A 609 16.19 -20.24 -6.75
N GLN A 610 15.96 -19.67 -5.57
CA GLN A 610 15.65 -20.43 -4.34
C GLN A 610 14.29 -21.17 -4.37
N HIS A 611 13.66 -21.33 -5.54
CA HIS A 611 12.44 -22.13 -5.73
C HIS A 611 12.54 -23.06 -6.96
N THR A 612 11.86 -24.20 -6.86
CA THR A 612 11.90 -25.39 -7.74
C THR A 612 11.60 -25.12 -9.22
N CYS A 613 12.35 -25.75 -10.14
CA CYS A 613 12.24 -25.58 -11.59
C CYS A 613 10.93 -26.15 -12.19
N ILE A 614 10.39 -25.48 -13.24
CA ILE A 614 9.20 -25.87 -14.01
C ILE A 614 9.58 -26.06 -15.50
N GLU A 615 9.31 -27.23 -16.09
CA GLU A 615 9.30 -27.45 -17.54
C GLU A 615 7.85 -27.33 -18.06
N THR A 616 7.58 -26.48 -19.06
CA THR A 616 6.21 -26.24 -19.59
C THR A 616 6.10 -26.63 -21.07
N PHE A 617 5.06 -27.40 -21.43
CA PHE A 617 4.77 -27.82 -22.81
C PHE A 617 3.50 -27.13 -23.36
N ILE A 618 3.54 -26.61 -24.59
CA ILE A 618 2.39 -25.97 -25.27
C ILE A 618 2.13 -26.67 -26.61
N SER A 619 0.88 -27.09 -26.86
CA SER A 619 0.49 -27.77 -28.12
C SER A 619 -0.19 -26.81 -29.11
N PRO A 620 0.17 -26.80 -30.41
CA PRO A 620 -0.39 -25.89 -31.42
C PRO A 620 -1.78 -26.29 -31.97
N ILE A 621 -2.54 -25.33 -32.52
CA ILE A 621 -3.96 -25.46 -32.97
C ILE A 621 -4.10 -25.42 -34.52
N THR A 622 -4.77 -26.39 -35.16
CA THR A 622 -4.89 -26.53 -36.64
C THR A 622 -6.10 -25.81 -37.26
N PRO A 623 -5.96 -24.82 -38.15
CA PRO A 623 -7.07 -24.10 -38.80
C PRO A 623 -8.05 -25.03 -39.53
N GLY A 624 -9.36 -24.82 -39.32
CA GLY A 624 -10.43 -25.55 -39.98
C GLY A 624 -11.09 -26.66 -39.14
N ASP A 625 -10.65 -26.87 -37.90
CA ASP A 625 -11.34 -27.73 -36.93
C ASP A 625 -12.54 -26.97 -36.32
N PRO A 626 -13.78 -27.48 -36.39
CA PRO A 626 -14.97 -26.79 -35.86
C PRO A 626 -14.91 -26.49 -34.36
N ASP A 627 -14.08 -27.20 -33.61
CA ASP A 627 -13.85 -26.94 -32.19
C ASP A 627 -12.95 -25.71 -31.93
N ILE A 628 -12.43 -25.07 -32.96
CA ILE A 628 -11.74 -23.77 -32.86
C ILE A 628 -12.74 -22.60 -32.79
N ASP A 629 -13.97 -22.81 -33.25
CA ASP A 629 -15.07 -21.85 -33.10
C ASP A 629 -15.98 -22.17 -31.89
N SER A 630 -15.67 -23.21 -31.12
CA SER A 630 -16.44 -23.64 -29.95
C SER A 630 -15.57 -23.66 -28.67
N ILE A 631 -15.63 -22.53 -27.95
CA ILE A 631 -15.68 -22.23 -26.50
C ILE A 631 -14.97 -23.13 -25.44
N THR A 632 -14.50 -24.35 -25.72
CA THR A 632 -13.96 -25.27 -24.70
C THR A 632 -12.55 -25.76 -25.07
N GLY A 633 -11.53 -25.18 -24.43
CA GLY A 633 -10.09 -25.45 -24.64
C GLY A 633 -9.56 -26.73 -23.97
N ARG A 634 -8.24 -26.97 -24.08
CA ARG A 634 -7.53 -28.18 -23.60
C ARG A 634 -6.39 -27.88 -22.61
N PRO A 635 -5.97 -28.88 -21.78
CA PRO A 635 -4.99 -28.74 -20.69
C PRO A 635 -3.57 -28.27 -21.08
N LEU A 636 -2.92 -27.55 -20.15
CA LEU A 636 -1.47 -27.40 -20.10
C LEU A 636 -0.85 -28.57 -19.33
N THR A 637 0.36 -28.97 -19.69
CA THR A 637 1.12 -29.98 -18.95
C THR A 637 2.44 -29.38 -18.48
N HIS A 638 2.59 -29.28 -17.18
CA HIS A 638 3.81 -28.86 -16.50
C HIS A 638 4.54 -30.08 -15.96
N ARG A 639 5.85 -30.13 -16.11
CA ARG A 639 6.72 -31.10 -15.43
C ARG A 639 7.55 -30.38 -14.40
N LEU A 640 7.45 -30.82 -13.16
CA LEU A 640 8.25 -30.29 -12.07
C LEU A 640 9.57 -31.07 -11.97
N SER A 641 10.58 -30.45 -11.37
CA SER A 641 11.88 -31.09 -11.13
C SER A 641 11.82 -32.35 -10.24
N SER A 642 10.69 -32.57 -9.56
CA SER A 642 10.38 -33.79 -8.80
C SER A 642 9.97 -35.00 -9.68
N GLY A 643 9.85 -34.82 -11.00
CA GLY A 643 9.35 -35.82 -11.94
C GLY A 643 7.82 -35.88 -12.02
N ALA A 644 7.12 -35.09 -11.20
CA ALA A 644 5.66 -34.99 -11.24
C ALA A 644 5.21 -34.28 -12.53
N VAL A 645 4.21 -34.87 -13.19
CA VAL A 645 3.53 -34.28 -14.35
C VAL A 645 2.21 -33.72 -13.86
N VAL A 646 2.08 -32.40 -13.87
CA VAL A 646 0.84 -31.70 -13.55
C VAL A 646 0.16 -31.35 -14.87
N THR A 647 -0.90 -32.08 -15.19
CA THR A 647 -1.78 -31.76 -16.31
C THR A 647 -2.96 -30.98 -15.77
N GLU A 648 -3.10 -29.74 -16.20
CA GLU A 648 -4.15 -28.84 -15.76
C GLU A 648 -5.47 -29.17 -16.49
N VAL A 649 -6.32 -29.99 -15.87
CA VAL A 649 -7.65 -30.35 -16.43
C VAL A 649 -8.72 -29.46 -15.79
N PRO A 650 -9.53 -28.72 -16.57
CA PRO A 650 -10.50 -27.80 -16.01
C PRO A 650 -11.64 -28.55 -15.31
N VAL A 651 -11.97 -28.13 -14.08
CA VAL A 651 -12.98 -28.79 -13.23
C VAL A 651 -14.42 -28.40 -13.60
N THR A 652 -14.64 -27.32 -14.36
CA THR A 652 -15.98 -26.92 -14.82
C THR A 652 -15.89 -26.09 -16.11
N GLY A 653 -16.05 -26.76 -17.25
CA GLY A 653 -16.78 -26.25 -18.42
C GLY A 653 -16.30 -25.04 -19.23
N TYR A 654 -15.44 -24.12 -18.74
CA TYR A 654 -15.05 -22.95 -19.55
C TYR A 654 -13.64 -22.46 -19.25
N TRP A 655 -12.68 -22.91 -20.05
CA TRP A 655 -11.45 -22.18 -20.36
C TRP A 655 -11.24 -22.20 -21.87
N ARG A 656 -11.08 -21.02 -22.50
CA ARG A 656 -10.93 -20.85 -23.96
C ARG A 656 -9.45 -20.67 -24.36
N PRO A 657 -9.04 -21.07 -25.59
CA PRO A 657 -7.70 -20.80 -26.12
C PRO A 657 -7.38 -19.30 -26.13
N ARG A 658 -6.10 -18.94 -25.86
CA ARG A 658 -5.66 -17.56 -25.59
C ARG A 658 -5.78 -16.66 -26.82
N LYS A 659 -6.97 -16.11 -27.00
CA LYS A 659 -7.14 -14.76 -27.53
C LYS A 659 -6.76 -13.81 -26.41
N PHE A 660 -5.78 -12.94 -26.65
CA PHE A 660 -5.37 -11.97 -25.65
C PHE A 660 -5.31 -10.58 -26.26
N GLU A 661 -5.65 -9.58 -25.47
CA GLU A 661 -5.61 -8.18 -25.87
C GLU A 661 -4.37 -7.53 -25.25
N PHE A 662 -3.59 -6.82 -26.06
CA PHE A 662 -2.42 -6.10 -25.60
C PHE A 662 -2.38 -4.73 -26.28
N LYS A 663 -2.39 -3.67 -25.45
CA LYS A 663 -2.46 -2.27 -25.87
C LYS A 663 -3.63 -1.97 -26.82
N GLY A 664 -4.82 -2.51 -26.54
CA GLY A 664 -6.04 -2.29 -27.32
C GLY A 664 -6.15 -3.10 -28.61
N ARG A 665 -5.21 -4.03 -28.86
CA ARG A 665 -5.13 -4.87 -30.08
C ARG A 665 -5.23 -6.34 -29.69
N LYS A 666 -5.93 -7.16 -30.47
CA LYS A 666 -6.28 -8.54 -30.09
C LYS A 666 -5.53 -9.58 -30.90
N TYR A 667 -5.01 -10.62 -30.26
CA TYR A 667 -4.07 -11.59 -30.87
C TYR A 667 -4.50 -13.05 -30.69
N VAL A 668 -4.08 -13.93 -31.61
CA VAL A 668 -4.31 -15.39 -31.57
C VAL A 668 -3.21 -16.19 -32.29
N TRP A 669 -2.84 -17.36 -31.76
CA TRP A 669 -1.86 -18.28 -32.38
C TRP A 669 -2.57 -19.34 -33.25
N LEU A 670 -2.20 -19.46 -34.53
CA LEU A 670 -2.80 -20.39 -35.51
C LEU A 670 -1.73 -21.23 -36.22
N LYS A 671 -2.01 -22.52 -36.50
CA LYS A 671 -1.09 -23.45 -37.18
C LYS A 671 -1.33 -23.54 -38.69
N GLU A 672 -0.71 -22.71 -39.50
CA GLU A 672 -0.82 -22.82 -40.96
C GLU A 672 0.08 -23.95 -41.52
N GLY A 673 -0.53 -25.09 -41.85
CA GLY A 673 0.21 -26.25 -42.37
C GLY A 673 1.21 -26.79 -41.35
N PRO A 674 2.52 -26.88 -41.66
CA PRO A 674 3.53 -27.31 -40.69
C PRO A 674 4.00 -26.19 -39.74
N GLN A 675 3.64 -24.93 -39.98
CA GLN A 675 4.11 -23.78 -39.19
C GLN A 675 3.04 -23.28 -38.22
N THR A 676 3.45 -22.60 -37.14
CA THR A 676 2.55 -21.89 -36.22
C THR A 676 2.88 -20.40 -36.24
N ARG A 677 1.86 -19.54 -36.31
CA ARG A 677 1.98 -18.09 -36.52
C ARG A 677 1.02 -17.31 -35.63
N LEU A 678 1.44 -16.13 -35.19
CA LEU A 678 0.62 -15.20 -34.42
C LEU A 678 -0.08 -14.22 -35.35
N TYR A 679 -1.38 -14.02 -35.12
CA TYR A 679 -2.23 -13.10 -35.87
C TYR A 679 -2.84 -12.06 -34.97
N GLU A 680 -3.01 -10.85 -35.49
CA GLU A 680 -3.81 -9.79 -34.89
C GLU A 680 -5.19 -9.74 -35.56
N TYR A 681 -6.27 -9.48 -34.80
CA TYR A 681 -7.64 -9.44 -35.32
C TYR A 681 -8.43 -8.23 -34.77
N SER A 682 -9.27 -7.61 -35.61
CA SER A 682 -9.83 -6.28 -35.34
C SER A 682 -11.28 -6.24 -34.82
N SER A 683 -12.14 -7.24 -35.05
CA SER A 683 -13.37 -7.53 -34.27
C SER A 683 -14.27 -8.58 -34.93
N SER A 684 -15.05 -9.29 -34.12
CA SER A 684 -16.15 -10.18 -34.53
C SER A 684 -17.42 -9.37 -34.81
N ARG A 685 -17.98 -9.44 -36.02
CA ARG A 685 -19.40 -9.11 -36.26
C ARG A 685 -20.24 -10.38 -36.22
N THR A 686 -21.34 -10.35 -35.47
CA THR A 686 -22.42 -11.33 -35.56
C THR A 686 -23.21 -11.07 -36.84
N VAL A 687 -23.40 -12.09 -37.69
CA VAL A 687 -24.45 -12.09 -38.71
C VAL A 687 -25.25 -13.38 -38.57
N GLU A 688 -26.58 -13.24 -38.68
CA GLU A 688 -27.55 -14.32 -38.60
C GLU A 688 -27.24 -15.48 -39.56
N LYS A 689 -27.28 -16.70 -38.99
CA LYS A 689 -27.44 -18.00 -39.63
C LYS A 689 -26.57 -18.33 -40.87
N ARG A 690 -25.57 -19.19 -40.58
CA ARG A 690 -24.94 -20.25 -41.39
C ARG A 690 -24.03 -19.82 -42.57
N LYS A 691 -22.82 -20.41 -42.50
CA LYS A 691 -21.75 -20.57 -43.51
C LYS A 691 -20.77 -19.39 -43.67
N SER A 692 -19.78 -19.41 -42.78
CA SER A 692 -18.35 -19.13 -42.96
C SER A 692 -17.88 -18.64 -44.34
N THR A 693 -17.19 -17.49 -44.36
CA THR A 693 -15.92 -17.13 -45.06
C THR A 693 -15.89 -15.60 -45.17
N VAL A 694 -14.87 -14.79 -44.87
CA VAL A 694 -13.43 -14.90 -44.56
C VAL A 694 -13.12 -13.77 -43.55
N THR A 695 -12.18 -13.92 -42.63
CA THR A 695 -11.56 -12.78 -41.91
C THR A 695 -10.20 -12.51 -42.54
N GLU A 696 -9.94 -11.27 -42.96
CA GLU A 696 -8.57 -10.85 -43.26
C GLU A 696 -7.78 -10.91 -41.94
N PHE A 697 -6.79 -11.80 -41.90
CA PHE A 697 -5.79 -11.82 -40.85
C PHE A 697 -4.53 -11.16 -41.41
N GLU A 698 -4.07 -10.11 -40.75
CA GLU A 698 -2.75 -9.57 -41.06
C GLU A 698 -1.72 -10.27 -40.18
N THR A 699 -0.71 -10.90 -40.81
CA THR A 699 0.43 -11.44 -40.06
C THR A 699 1.13 -10.28 -39.38
N VAL A 700 1.21 -10.34 -38.06
CA VAL A 700 1.98 -9.36 -37.29
C VAL A 700 3.45 -9.57 -37.63
N LYS A 701 4.03 -8.67 -38.42
CA LYS A 701 5.49 -8.61 -38.51
C LYS A 701 6.00 -7.97 -37.23
N PRO A 702 6.83 -8.66 -36.43
CA PRO A 702 7.40 -8.05 -35.24
C PRO A 702 8.35 -6.93 -35.66
N ALA A 703 7.93 -5.68 -35.45
CA ALA A 703 8.83 -4.54 -35.46
C ALA A 703 9.66 -4.55 -34.15
N LEU A 704 10.61 -5.49 -34.08
CA LEU A 704 11.89 -5.46 -33.37
C LEU A 704 12.69 -6.75 -33.67
N ALA A 705 12.70 -7.18 -34.91
CA ALA A 705 13.77 -7.99 -35.47
C ALA A 705 14.25 -7.22 -36.70
N SER A 706 15.38 -6.51 -36.60
CA SER A 706 15.90 -5.76 -37.74
C SER A 706 16.26 -6.74 -38.87
N GLU A 707 15.47 -6.64 -39.93
CA GLU A 707 15.49 -7.25 -41.26
C GLU A 707 16.66 -8.17 -41.71
N THR A 708 16.24 -9.37 -42.14
CA THR A 708 16.69 -10.25 -43.27
C THR A 708 18.18 -10.56 -43.53
N MET A 709 18.49 -11.83 -43.87
CA MET A 709 18.93 -12.26 -45.22
C MET A 709 19.34 -13.77 -45.36
N PRO A 710 19.40 -14.32 -46.59
CA PRO A 710 19.06 -15.72 -46.90
C PRO A 710 20.22 -16.72 -47.16
N PHE A 711 19.81 -18.00 -47.21
CA PHE A 711 20.25 -19.22 -47.94
C PHE A 711 21.71 -19.74 -47.98
N TRP A 712 21.84 -20.95 -47.42
CA TRP A 712 22.49 -22.20 -47.90
C TRP A 712 24.01 -22.45 -47.96
N ALA A 713 24.29 -23.71 -47.60
CA ALA A 713 25.38 -24.64 -47.94
C ALA A 713 26.81 -24.37 -47.43
N GLY A 714 27.13 -25.07 -46.33
CA GLY A 714 28.47 -25.60 -46.07
C GLY A 714 29.43 -24.62 -45.43
N PHE A 715 29.91 -25.00 -44.25
CA PHE A 715 30.92 -24.37 -43.38
C PHE A 715 30.40 -23.59 -42.18
N PHE A 716 30.90 -24.02 -41.03
CA PHE A 716 30.55 -23.62 -39.68
C PHE A 716 31.00 -22.17 -39.40
N MET A 717 30.07 -21.32 -38.99
CA MET A 717 30.37 -20.16 -38.16
C MET A 717 29.22 -19.92 -37.17
N SER A 718 29.57 -19.66 -35.91
CA SER A 718 28.64 -19.31 -34.83
C SER A 718 27.90 -18.03 -35.21
N ARG A 719 26.66 -18.14 -35.68
CA ARG A 719 25.77 -16.97 -35.75
C ARG A 719 25.26 -16.68 -34.36
N TYR A 720 25.37 -15.42 -33.99
CA TYR A 720 24.97 -14.89 -32.71
C TYR A 720 23.63 -14.18 -32.88
N LEU A 721 22.65 -14.55 -32.05
CA LEU A 721 21.38 -13.83 -31.98
C LEU A 721 21.28 -13.11 -30.64
N GLU A 722 20.85 -11.86 -30.70
CA GLU A 722 20.53 -11.05 -29.55
C GLU A 722 19.02 -11.06 -29.30
N VAL A 723 18.60 -11.48 -28.12
CA VAL A 723 17.19 -11.43 -27.69
C VAL A 723 17.06 -10.38 -26.59
N ARG A 724 16.20 -9.37 -26.81
CA ARG A 724 15.93 -8.32 -25.83
C ARG A 724 14.55 -8.54 -25.21
N VAL A 725 14.47 -8.53 -23.89
CA VAL A 725 13.21 -8.62 -23.16
C VAL A 725 13.06 -7.43 -22.22
N ALA A 726 11.87 -6.83 -22.19
CA ALA A 726 11.58 -5.69 -21.34
C ALA A 726 11.66 -6.07 -19.85
N GLU A 727 12.11 -5.13 -19.02
CA GLU A 727 12.09 -5.27 -17.56
C GLU A 727 10.63 -5.19 -17.05
N GLY A 728 10.27 -5.98 -16.04
CA GLY A 728 8.89 -6.09 -15.53
C GLY A 728 8.03 -7.20 -16.16
N VAL A 729 8.56 -7.94 -17.13
CA VAL A 729 7.93 -9.18 -17.62
C VAL A 729 8.10 -10.26 -16.55
N GLU A 730 6.99 -10.83 -16.06
CA GLU A 730 7.00 -11.94 -15.09
C GLU A 730 7.93 -13.07 -15.54
N GLU A 731 8.60 -13.72 -14.59
CA GLU A 731 9.68 -14.67 -14.89
C GLU A 731 9.19 -15.88 -15.71
N ALA A 732 7.97 -16.36 -15.47
CA ALA A 732 7.33 -17.41 -16.27
C ALA A 732 7.00 -16.96 -17.70
N LEU A 733 6.62 -15.69 -17.89
CA LEU A 733 6.30 -15.12 -19.21
C LEU A 733 7.59 -14.84 -20.00
N LEU A 734 8.66 -14.42 -19.33
CA LEU A 734 10.00 -14.30 -19.88
C LEU A 734 10.49 -15.66 -20.43
N GLU A 735 10.28 -16.74 -19.68
CA GLU A 735 10.63 -18.10 -20.11
C GLU A 735 9.84 -18.53 -21.36
N VAL A 736 8.55 -18.19 -21.46
CA VAL A 736 7.73 -18.51 -22.64
C VAL A 736 8.17 -17.72 -23.88
N ILE A 737 8.47 -16.42 -23.72
CA ILE A 737 8.97 -15.57 -24.81
C ILE A 737 10.34 -16.07 -25.29
N LEU A 738 11.24 -16.41 -24.36
CA LEU A 738 12.53 -16.99 -24.68
C LEU A 738 12.39 -18.38 -25.33
N ALA A 739 11.48 -19.23 -24.85
CA ALA A 739 11.22 -20.53 -25.46
C ALA A 739 10.78 -20.40 -26.92
N GLY A 740 9.89 -19.44 -27.22
CA GLY A 740 9.44 -19.15 -28.58
C GLY A 740 10.59 -18.73 -29.49
N ALA A 741 11.39 -17.75 -29.06
CA ALA A 741 12.54 -17.25 -29.82
C ALA A 741 13.59 -18.35 -30.04
N LEU A 742 13.96 -19.11 -29.00
CA LEU A 742 14.95 -20.19 -29.11
C LEU A 742 14.45 -21.33 -30.02
N THR A 743 13.16 -21.66 -29.97
CA THR A 743 12.55 -22.67 -30.86
C THR A 743 12.63 -22.24 -32.32
N GLU A 744 12.30 -20.98 -32.62
CA GLU A 744 12.40 -20.42 -33.97
C GLU A 744 13.84 -20.49 -34.50
N ILE A 745 14.83 -20.24 -33.65
CA ILE A 745 16.25 -20.39 -34.00
C ILE A 745 16.59 -21.85 -34.29
N MET A 746 16.09 -22.81 -33.48
CA MET A 746 16.36 -24.23 -33.74
C MET A 746 15.87 -24.66 -35.12
N VAL A 747 14.67 -24.20 -35.49
CA VAL A 747 14.05 -24.45 -36.80
C VAL A 747 14.87 -23.78 -37.90
N THR A 748 15.23 -22.51 -37.72
CA THR A 748 15.88 -21.69 -38.75
C THR A 748 17.35 -22.08 -38.99
N LEU A 749 18.16 -22.25 -37.94
CA LEU A 749 19.61 -22.50 -38.08
C LEU A 749 19.97 -23.97 -38.37
N ARG A 750 19.13 -24.92 -37.94
CA ARG A 750 19.38 -26.35 -38.18
C ARG A 750 18.55 -26.91 -39.32
N GLY A 751 17.73 -26.08 -39.97
CA GLY A 751 16.97 -26.41 -41.18
C GLY A 751 15.98 -27.54 -40.94
N HIS A 752 15.07 -27.35 -39.97
CA HIS A 752 14.06 -28.34 -39.58
C HIS A 752 12.66 -27.95 -40.02
#